data_AF-A0A9D4JGV1-F1
#
_entry.id   AF-A0A9D4JGV1-F1
#
_cell.length_a   1.000
_cell.length_b   1.000
_cell.length_c   1.000
_cell.angle_alpha   90.00
_cell.angle_beta   90.00
_cell.angle_gamma   90.00
#
_symmetry.space_group_name_H-M   'P 1'
#
loop_
_entity.id
_entity.type
_entity.pdbx_description
1 polymer ?
#
loop_
_entity_poly.entity_id
_entity_poly.type
_entity_poly.pdbx_seq_one_letter_code
_entity_poly.pdbx_strand_id
1 'polypeptide(L)'
;MGDDTLCVGDVVCLYSAESYGFVFSSQSSSIHNEVAVGSKQNKEKPDFKDQNVFSFEVCVANRYKLNKELRKLQDKIEEDPENYVLRSQLHGKEQAAKSETDDNEQEQSRQQGKKLLYGQIIQLKHRFTQKFIHVSTTITSPTESNNMAPTCSTTITSPTESNNMAVELQEFNAKHAQFKVMPRYKVKAEGDVVQVDDQVVFESIKSHGQYLHVSKNVLGTVSVYSKNFELNLSIHQSGFTIIRKYKPSPEDEKKVKAGDIVRFYHKEMEAYMVAEGLFDDVLTEDVHLRMRPVDQSNPKTLFPSSSAVTYWQIELQEGSTAGGVLKWEQQCRLMHMCTRKYLCVDQGGKVTLTSDHQDPKTVFRLHPVMRESDDIPQDSYCRMEHVVSGQWMHACTEKYSKKKQEEAAKTDSKSMVSLKWSKAQLRRISVVDEKQYDDAFTLQSVDQGLEEIFNFMAGMVPFIQKVVADKKNGVILNAKAAHKVITGLSEIAVFMIVGGEPVKQRQKLMRNLRMVELLIGLLKCPFNGADQYHMTGIFKAAYEVLYSYLNGDSRKNELYIAKYIDFFLTQFEIKEGKIGLNAAHMVMELIRDNRKILDRITHDHIDRFIDLLKREKNYRYLDLLTVLCVCDGVSIADNQKYITEVWLMKGTQNCVFFTELGQKIGKESGQIYVSTNNGASYVELHTFANRDKEDEEYLFLEHQLELFGYLCHGQNSHSIQVITTQLNYLTWEEAFLCLSDSQLPDQLRAKYCDLIIRHNGQQPVADVPVLSPDQ
;
A
#
# COMPACT_ATOMS: atom_id res chain seq x y z
N MET A 1 20.72 41.21 -4.03
CA MET A 1 20.41 40.80 -5.41
C MET A 1 21.09 39.48 -5.62
N GLY A 2 20.34 38.38 -5.53
CA GLY A 2 20.90 37.03 -5.62
C GLY A 2 21.44 36.77 -7.02
N ASP A 3 22.45 35.92 -7.14
CA ASP A 3 22.93 35.45 -8.43
C ASP A 3 21.79 34.65 -9.12
N ASP A 4 21.19 35.24 -10.16
CA ASP A 4 20.14 34.62 -10.99
C ASP A 4 20.72 33.58 -11.96
N THR A 5 21.98 33.21 -11.79
CA THR A 5 22.58 32.06 -12.46
C THR A 5 21.99 30.75 -11.94
N LEU A 6 21.61 29.87 -12.86
CA LEU A 6 21.22 28.51 -12.56
C LEU A 6 22.45 27.63 -12.30
N CYS A 7 22.39 26.81 -11.26
CA CYS A 7 23.48 25.92 -10.85
C CYS A 7 23.09 24.44 -10.92
N VAL A 8 24.09 23.57 -11.03
CA VAL A 8 23.94 22.12 -10.81
C VAL A 8 23.50 21.87 -9.37
N GLY A 9 22.49 21.01 -9.20
CA GLY A 9 21.85 20.73 -7.92
C GLY A 9 20.67 21.64 -7.59
N ASP A 10 20.41 22.70 -8.37
CA ASP A 10 19.22 23.53 -8.17
C ASP A 10 17.94 22.72 -8.38
N VAL A 11 16.94 22.98 -7.53
CA VAL A 11 15.58 22.46 -7.69
C VAL A 11 14.79 23.48 -8.49
N VAL A 12 14.26 23.04 -9.62
CA VAL A 12 13.58 23.87 -10.62
C VAL A 12 12.19 23.32 -10.96
N CYS A 13 11.33 24.20 -11.43
CA CYS A 13 10.05 23.88 -12.05
C CYS A 13 10.12 24.25 -13.54
N LEU A 14 9.58 23.40 -14.41
CA LEU A 14 9.58 23.63 -15.85
C LEU A 14 8.20 24.12 -16.28
N TYR A 15 8.12 25.37 -16.76
CA TYR A 15 6.85 25.97 -17.20
C TYR A 15 6.81 26.12 -18.73
N SER A 16 5.82 25.53 -19.38
CA SER A 16 5.61 25.65 -20.83
C SER A 16 4.72 26.86 -21.13
N ALA A 17 5.25 27.78 -21.92
CA ALA A 17 4.49 28.94 -22.40
C ALA A 17 3.42 28.56 -23.45
N GLU A 18 3.54 27.40 -24.07
CA GLU A 18 2.63 26.92 -25.12
C GLU A 18 1.32 26.38 -24.54
N SER A 19 1.41 25.63 -23.44
CA SER A 19 0.25 25.05 -22.73
C SER A 19 -0.23 25.90 -21.55
N TYR A 20 0.54 26.91 -21.16
CA TYR A 20 0.37 27.67 -19.92
C TYR A 20 0.32 26.74 -18.70
N GLY A 21 1.31 25.85 -18.55
CA GLY A 21 1.33 24.87 -17.47
C GLY A 21 2.70 24.29 -17.16
N PHE A 22 2.80 23.65 -16.01
CA PHE A 22 4.04 23.02 -15.54
C PHE A 22 4.14 21.57 -15.98
N VAL A 23 5.38 21.08 -16.14
CA VAL A 23 5.68 19.65 -16.28
C VAL A 23 5.56 18.99 -14.91
N PHE A 24 4.86 17.86 -14.80
CA PHE A 24 4.63 17.19 -13.52
C PHE A 24 4.33 15.68 -13.66
N SER A 25 4.47 14.94 -12.56
CA SER A 25 3.98 13.56 -12.44
C SER A 25 3.64 13.21 -10.99
N SER A 26 2.42 12.77 -10.73
CA SER A 26 1.93 12.35 -9.41
C SER A 26 1.88 10.83 -9.22
N GLN A 27 2.43 10.05 -10.17
CA GLN A 27 2.42 8.59 -10.15
C GLN A 27 3.81 8.02 -9.91
N SER A 28 3.89 6.98 -9.09
CA SER A 28 5.16 6.38 -8.63
C SER A 28 5.43 4.98 -9.22
N SER A 29 4.42 4.33 -9.80
CA SER A 29 4.54 2.99 -10.38
C SER A 29 5.60 2.92 -11.48
N SER A 30 6.15 1.73 -11.73
CA SER A 30 7.08 1.53 -12.85
C SER A 30 6.35 1.59 -14.20
N ILE A 31 5.09 1.16 -14.26
CA ILE A 31 4.28 1.10 -15.50
C ILE A 31 3.45 2.36 -15.76
N HIS A 32 3.07 3.07 -14.68
CA HIS A 32 2.40 4.37 -14.75
C HIS A 32 3.42 5.48 -14.50
N ASN A 33 4.33 5.63 -15.45
CA ASN A 33 5.48 6.51 -15.37
C ASN A 33 5.39 7.71 -16.34
N GLU A 34 4.18 8.01 -16.82
CA GLU A 34 3.90 9.09 -17.76
C GLU A 34 4.21 10.47 -17.13
N VAL A 35 4.71 11.39 -17.96
CA VAL A 35 4.94 12.80 -17.60
C VAL A 35 3.94 13.68 -18.32
N ALA A 36 3.21 14.49 -17.56
CA ALA A 36 2.17 15.36 -18.09
C ALA A 36 2.59 16.83 -18.02
N VAL A 37 1.94 17.65 -18.84
CA VAL A 37 2.07 19.12 -18.80
C VAL A 37 0.70 19.72 -18.53
N GLY A 38 0.62 20.52 -17.47
CA GLY A 38 -0.63 21.17 -17.05
C GLY A 38 -1.19 22.09 -18.15
N SER A 39 -2.45 22.49 -17.99
CA SER A 39 -3.13 23.40 -18.90
C SER A 39 -3.71 24.58 -18.13
N LYS A 40 -3.48 25.81 -18.62
CA LYS A 40 -4.04 27.06 -18.06
C LYS A 40 -3.83 27.23 -16.55
N GLN A 41 -2.66 26.85 -16.06
CA GLN A 41 -2.25 27.00 -14.67
C GLN A 41 -1.69 28.41 -14.42
N ASN A 42 -1.83 28.89 -13.19
CA ASN A 42 -1.19 30.12 -12.76
C ASN A 42 0.32 29.89 -12.55
N LYS A 43 1.17 30.76 -13.12
CA LYS A 43 2.63 30.67 -13.02
C LYS A 43 3.15 30.81 -11.59
N GLU A 44 2.52 31.66 -10.76
CA GLU A 44 2.98 31.93 -9.39
C GLU A 44 2.37 30.94 -8.39
N LYS A 45 1.07 30.67 -8.54
CA LYS A 45 0.27 29.84 -7.62
C LYS A 45 -0.39 28.68 -8.36
N PRO A 46 0.37 27.68 -8.83
CA PRO A 46 -0.20 26.53 -9.51
C PRO A 46 -1.01 25.67 -8.52
N ASP A 47 -2.13 25.09 -8.98
CA ASP A 47 -2.95 24.18 -8.16
C ASP A 47 -2.37 22.76 -8.16
N PHE A 48 -1.15 22.63 -7.66
CA PHE A 48 -0.57 21.34 -7.30
C PHE A 48 -0.62 21.22 -5.79
N LYS A 49 -1.27 20.17 -5.29
CA LYS A 49 -1.30 19.92 -3.85
C LYS A 49 0.10 19.61 -3.32
N ASP A 50 0.84 18.71 -3.99
CA ASP A 50 2.22 18.40 -3.63
C ASP A 50 3.22 19.23 -4.43
N GLN A 51 4.08 19.93 -3.71
CA GLN A 51 5.16 20.71 -4.26
C GLN A 51 6.25 19.90 -4.98
N ASN A 52 6.44 18.64 -4.60
CA ASN A 52 7.49 17.79 -5.14
C ASN A 52 7.09 17.14 -6.48
N VAL A 53 5.80 17.14 -6.82
CA VAL A 53 5.22 16.51 -8.04
C VAL A 53 5.53 17.26 -9.34
N PHE A 54 5.91 18.53 -9.26
CA PHE A 54 6.31 19.35 -10.42
C PHE A 54 7.72 19.95 -10.28
N SER A 55 8.48 19.44 -9.30
CA SER A 55 9.84 19.89 -9.01
C SER A 55 10.87 18.88 -9.54
N PHE A 56 11.92 19.40 -10.18
CA PHE A 56 13.01 18.62 -10.75
C PHE A 56 14.36 19.15 -10.25
N GLU A 57 15.27 18.25 -9.94
CA GLU A 57 16.65 18.56 -9.61
C GLU A 57 17.51 18.47 -10.86
N VAL A 58 18.35 19.48 -11.08
CA VAL A 58 19.28 19.53 -12.21
C VAL A 58 20.55 18.75 -11.85
N CYS A 59 20.68 17.54 -12.38
CA CYS A 59 21.81 16.65 -12.12
C CYS A 59 22.80 16.65 -13.29
N VAL A 60 24.08 16.35 -13.01
CA VAL A 60 25.04 16.03 -14.08
C VAL A 60 24.79 14.63 -14.63
N ALA A 61 25.38 14.33 -15.80
CA ALA A 61 25.26 13.02 -16.41
C ALA A 61 25.97 11.92 -15.59
N ASN A 62 25.17 11.00 -15.06
CA ASN A 62 25.62 9.80 -14.34
C ASN A 62 26.19 8.74 -15.29
N ARG A 63 27.14 7.97 -14.75
CA ARG A 63 27.59 6.70 -15.34
C ARG A 63 26.52 5.64 -15.12
N TYR A 64 26.37 4.72 -16.06
CA TYR A 64 25.26 3.75 -16.04
C TYR A 64 25.61 2.37 -16.62
N LYS A 65 26.88 2.14 -16.97
CA LYS A 65 27.26 0.94 -17.74
C LYS A 65 27.17 -0.31 -16.86
N LEU A 66 27.63 -0.23 -15.61
CA LEU A 66 27.63 -1.37 -14.69
C LEU A 66 26.21 -1.68 -14.23
N ASN A 67 25.40 -0.67 -13.92
CA ASN A 67 23.97 -0.83 -13.65
C ASN A 67 23.19 -1.42 -14.83
N LYS A 68 23.59 -1.11 -16.07
CA LYS A 68 22.99 -1.72 -17.26
C LYS A 68 23.38 -3.20 -17.41
N GLU A 69 24.61 -3.57 -17.08
CA GLU A 69 25.06 -4.96 -17.11
C GLU A 69 24.39 -5.81 -16.03
N LEU A 70 24.22 -5.25 -14.82
CA LEU A 70 23.50 -5.92 -13.73
C LEU A 70 22.06 -6.26 -14.14
N ARG A 71 21.31 -5.29 -14.67
CA ARG A 71 19.93 -5.51 -15.10
C ARG A 71 19.82 -6.56 -16.19
N LYS A 72 20.69 -6.51 -17.21
CA LYS A 72 20.75 -7.56 -18.24
C LYS A 72 21.06 -8.95 -17.68
N LEU A 73 21.81 -9.03 -16.59
CA LEU A 73 22.07 -10.31 -15.92
C LEU A 73 20.84 -10.77 -15.13
N GLN A 74 20.15 -9.86 -14.44
CA GLN A 74 18.89 -10.13 -13.76
C GLN A 74 17.81 -10.62 -14.73
N ASP A 75 17.63 -9.94 -15.86
CA ASP A 75 16.68 -10.36 -16.92
C ASP A 75 16.97 -11.80 -17.38
N LYS A 76 18.25 -12.17 -17.56
CA LYS A 76 18.64 -13.54 -17.94
C LYS A 76 18.45 -14.57 -16.83
N ILE A 77 18.58 -14.17 -15.56
CA ILE A 77 18.32 -15.04 -14.41
C ILE A 77 16.81 -15.28 -14.27
N GLU A 78 15.98 -14.29 -14.59
CA GLU A 78 14.53 -14.45 -14.65
C GLU A 78 14.10 -15.41 -15.77
N GLU A 79 14.79 -15.36 -16.92
CA GLU A 79 14.57 -16.29 -18.04
C GLU A 79 15.03 -17.74 -17.73
N ASP A 80 16.16 -17.90 -17.04
CA ASP A 80 16.74 -19.21 -16.67
C ASP A 80 17.16 -19.24 -15.18
N PRO A 81 16.20 -19.48 -14.26
CA PRO A 81 16.46 -19.40 -12.82
C PRO A 81 17.43 -20.46 -12.29
N GLU A 82 17.58 -21.60 -12.97
CA GLU A 82 18.41 -22.73 -12.52
C GLU A 82 19.89 -22.57 -12.92
N ASN A 83 20.22 -21.53 -13.69
CA ASN A 83 21.58 -21.31 -14.17
C ASN A 83 22.55 -20.85 -13.07
N TYR A 84 23.30 -21.80 -12.53
CA TYR A 84 24.28 -21.55 -11.47
C TYR A 84 25.37 -20.53 -11.86
N VAL A 85 25.79 -20.52 -13.14
CA VAL A 85 26.87 -19.62 -13.61
C VAL A 85 26.41 -18.16 -13.56
N LEU A 86 25.18 -17.87 -13.98
CA LEU A 86 24.63 -16.52 -13.93
C LEU A 86 24.48 -16.04 -12.49
N ARG A 87 24.01 -16.91 -11.58
CA ARG A 87 23.90 -16.60 -10.15
C ARG A 87 25.27 -16.35 -9.49
N SER A 88 26.30 -17.11 -9.87
CA SER A 88 27.67 -16.91 -9.35
C SER A 88 28.22 -15.53 -9.74
N GLN A 89 27.84 -15.01 -10.91
CA GLN A 89 28.26 -13.68 -11.38
C GLN A 89 27.45 -12.52 -10.76
N LEU A 90 26.27 -12.80 -10.20
CA LEU A 90 25.34 -11.79 -9.70
C LEU A 90 25.99 -10.91 -8.63
N HIS A 91 26.58 -11.52 -7.61
CA HIS A 91 27.19 -10.79 -6.49
C HIS A 91 28.28 -9.81 -6.94
N GLY A 92 29.16 -10.24 -7.86
CA GLY A 92 30.21 -9.38 -8.41
C GLY A 92 29.64 -8.21 -9.22
N LYS A 93 28.56 -8.42 -9.97
CA LYS A 93 27.88 -7.35 -10.72
C LYS A 93 27.09 -6.40 -9.81
N GLU A 94 26.48 -6.91 -8.74
CA GLU A 94 25.82 -6.10 -7.72
C GLU A 94 26.81 -5.17 -7.02
N GLN A 95 27.96 -5.69 -6.61
CA GLN A 95 29.01 -4.89 -5.99
C GLN A 95 29.54 -3.82 -6.95
N ALA A 96 29.80 -4.18 -8.20
CA ALA A 96 30.25 -3.23 -9.22
C ALA A 96 29.21 -2.13 -9.52
N ALA A 97 27.92 -2.47 -9.60
CA ALA A 97 26.84 -1.51 -9.79
C ALA A 97 26.64 -0.59 -8.57
N LYS A 98 26.83 -1.12 -7.36
CA LYS A 98 26.82 -0.33 -6.13
C LYS A 98 27.97 0.68 -6.13
N SER A 99 29.20 0.26 -6.42
CA SER A 99 30.34 1.18 -6.54
C SER A 99 30.13 2.24 -7.62
N GLU A 100 29.50 1.92 -8.77
CA GLU A 100 29.13 2.92 -9.78
C GLU A 100 28.14 3.96 -9.24
N THR A 101 27.22 3.54 -8.38
CA THR A 101 26.21 4.42 -7.77
C THR A 101 26.86 5.34 -6.74
N ASP A 102 27.71 4.80 -5.86
CA ASP A 102 28.48 5.58 -4.88
C ASP A 102 29.39 6.62 -5.58
N ASP A 103 30.06 6.22 -6.68
CA ASP A 103 30.88 7.13 -7.50
C ASP A 103 30.05 8.27 -8.11
N ASN A 104 28.84 7.95 -8.60
CA ASN A 104 27.93 8.95 -9.16
C ASN A 104 27.47 9.95 -8.09
N GLU A 105 27.11 9.49 -6.89
CA GLU A 105 26.69 10.36 -5.78
C GLU A 105 27.80 11.33 -5.35
N GLN A 106 29.04 10.83 -5.30
CA GLN A 106 30.22 11.67 -5.04
C GLN A 106 30.44 12.70 -6.14
N GLU A 107 30.26 12.31 -7.41
CA GLU A 107 30.38 13.24 -8.55
C GLU A 107 29.29 14.30 -8.54
N GLN A 108 28.04 13.96 -8.22
CA GLN A 108 26.96 14.93 -8.07
C GLN A 108 27.30 15.95 -6.98
N SER A 109 27.73 15.47 -5.81
CA SER A 109 28.14 16.31 -4.68
C SER A 109 29.31 17.24 -5.05
N ARG A 110 30.27 16.76 -5.85
CA ARG A 110 31.42 17.55 -6.32
C ARG A 110 31.05 18.63 -7.34
N GLN A 111 30.00 18.40 -8.13
CA GLN A 111 29.55 19.34 -9.16
C GLN A 111 28.48 20.31 -8.64
N GLN A 112 27.90 20.05 -7.47
CA GLN A 112 26.90 20.89 -6.84
C GLN A 112 27.34 22.36 -6.73
N GLY A 113 26.44 23.28 -7.07
CA GLY A 113 26.68 24.73 -7.01
C GLY A 113 27.44 25.30 -8.21
N LYS A 114 27.98 24.47 -9.13
CA LYS A 114 28.63 24.99 -10.34
C LYS A 114 27.61 25.55 -11.31
N LYS A 115 27.97 26.65 -11.98
CA LYS A 115 27.12 27.34 -12.95
C LYS A 115 26.80 26.43 -14.14
N LEU A 116 25.53 26.39 -14.53
CA LEU A 116 25.09 25.65 -15.69
C LEU A 116 25.30 26.47 -16.96
N LEU A 117 25.91 25.85 -17.97
CA LEU A 117 26.16 26.48 -19.26
C LEU A 117 25.24 25.90 -20.35
N TYR A 118 24.82 26.74 -21.30
CA TYR A 118 24.16 26.27 -22.51
C TYR A 118 25.07 25.31 -23.28
N GLY A 119 24.48 24.24 -23.77
CA GLY A 119 25.15 23.14 -24.43
C GLY A 119 25.68 22.04 -23.49
N GLN A 120 25.58 22.23 -22.18
CA GLN A 120 25.92 21.20 -21.20
C GLN A 120 24.90 20.06 -21.18
N ILE A 121 25.39 18.85 -20.92
CA ILE A 121 24.56 17.66 -20.74
C ILE A 121 24.11 17.57 -19.30
N ILE A 122 22.80 17.46 -19.10
CA ILE A 122 22.16 17.30 -17.79
C ILE A 122 21.25 16.07 -17.75
N GLN A 123 20.83 15.72 -16.55
CA GLN A 123 19.67 14.87 -16.29
C GLN A 123 18.70 15.63 -15.38
N LEU A 124 17.41 15.35 -15.55
CA LEU A 124 16.36 15.94 -14.72
C LEU A 124 15.80 14.86 -13.80
N LYS A 125 16.07 14.97 -12.50
CA LYS A 125 15.59 14.04 -11.48
C LYS A 125 14.32 14.59 -10.84
N HIS A 126 13.23 13.85 -10.92
CA HIS A 126 11.95 14.25 -10.36
C HIS A 126 11.92 14.08 -8.84
N ARG A 127 11.58 15.13 -8.08
CA ARG A 127 11.71 15.14 -6.60
C ARG A 127 10.74 14.20 -5.90
N PHE A 128 9.50 14.06 -6.39
CA PHE A 128 8.51 13.18 -5.74
C PHE A 128 8.84 11.69 -5.92
N THR A 129 9.22 11.25 -7.12
CA THR A 129 9.49 9.83 -7.40
C THR A 129 10.96 9.42 -7.29
N GLN A 130 11.88 10.38 -7.21
CA GLN A 130 13.33 10.19 -7.29
C GLN A 130 13.82 9.54 -8.60
N LYS A 131 12.96 9.48 -9.63
CA LYS A 131 13.25 8.94 -10.96
C LYS A 131 13.73 10.02 -11.94
N PHE A 132 14.43 9.63 -12.99
CA PHE A 132 14.89 10.54 -14.05
C PHE A 132 13.91 10.58 -15.22
N ILE A 133 13.82 11.73 -15.89
CA ILE A 133 13.11 11.85 -17.18
C ILE A 133 13.87 11.04 -18.23
N HIS A 134 13.18 10.13 -18.90
CA HIS A 134 13.70 9.23 -19.92
C HIS A 134 12.89 9.31 -21.21
N VAL A 135 13.58 9.17 -22.34
CA VAL A 135 12.92 8.92 -23.63
C VAL A 135 12.78 7.40 -23.83
N SER A 136 11.54 6.94 -24.00
CA SER A 136 11.23 5.53 -24.23
C SER A 136 11.72 5.05 -25.58
N THR A 137 12.42 3.92 -25.64
CA THR A 137 12.92 3.34 -26.91
C THR A 137 11.92 2.45 -27.62
N THR A 138 10.93 1.95 -26.89
CA THR A 138 10.01 0.91 -27.33
C THR A 138 8.56 1.39 -27.38
N ILE A 139 8.24 2.47 -26.68
CA ILE A 139 6.89 3.01 -26.56
C ILE A 139 6.82 4.35 -27.28
N THR A 140 5.91 4.45 -28.24
CA THR A 140 5.53 5.72 -28.86
C THR A 140 4.40 6.37 -28.08
N SER A 141 4.21 7.67 -28.30
CA SER A 141 3.16 8.47 -27.65
C SER A 141 1.80 7.76 -27.71
N PRO A 142 1.14 7.53 -26.54
CA PRO A 142 -0.11 6.81 -26.47
C PRO A 142 -1.24 7.64 -27.07
N THR A 143 -1.45 7.50 -28.38
CA THR A 143 -2.67 7.97 -29.03
C THR A 143 -3.76 6.90 -28.93
N GLU A 144 -4.98 7.31 -28.57
CA GLU A 144 -6.18 6.45 -28.55
C GLU A 144 -6.58 5.89 -29.93
N SER A 145 -5.81 6.17 -31.00
CA SER A 145 -6.16 5.83 -32.38
C SER A 145 -6.16 4.33 -32.71
N ASN A 146 -5.74 3.45 -31.80
CA ASN A 146 -5.66 2.02 -32.11
C ASN A 146 -6.71 1.13 -31.44
N ASN A 147 -7.60 1.58 -30.53
CA ASN A 147 -8.60 0.66 -29.93
C ASN A 147 -9.82 1.34 -29.29
N MET A 148 -10.57 2.15 -30.04
CA MET A 148 -11.99 2.39 -29.73
C MET A 148 -12.85 2.12 -30.96
N ALA A 149 -13.78 1.17 -30.83
CA ALA A 149 -14.91 1.07 -31.74
C ALA A 149 -15.70 2.40 -31.69
N PRO A 150 -16.12 2.95 -32.84
CA PRO A 150 -16.67 4.29 -32.89
C PRO A 150 -18.07 4.29 -32.27
N THR A 151 -18.25 5.02 -31.18
CA THR A 151 -19.59 5.51 -30.80
C THR A 151 -19.52 7.02 -30.58
N CYS A 152 -19.97 7.73 -31.62
CA CYS A 152 -20.54 9.08 -31.66
C CYS A 152 -19.95 10.14 -30.69
N SER A 153 -18.97 10.93 -31.16
CA SER A 153 -19.19 12.35 -31.46
C SER A 153 -17.94 12.96 -32.12
N THR A 154 -18.20 13.81 -33.09
CA THR A 154 -17.26 14.34 -34.07
C THR A 154 -16.32 15.39 -33.46
N THR A 155 -15.04 15.06 -33.32
CA THR A 155 -13.98 16.09 -33.40
C THR A 155 -12.77 15.50 -34.12
N ILE A 156 -12.38 16.16 -35.20
CA ILE A 156 -11.31 15.76 -36.11
C ILE A 156 -9.98 15.92 -35.36
N THR A 157 -9.43 14.85 -34.81
CA THR A 157 -8.04 14.82 -34.31
C THR A 157 -7.11 14.38 -35.44
N SER A 158 -6.31 15.31 -35.92
CA SER A 158 -5.22 15.03 -36.86
C SER A 158 -4.20 14.06 -36.21
N PRO A 159 -3.88 12.91 -36.84
CA PRO A 159 -3.10 11.81 -36.24
C PRO A 159 -1.57 12.02 -36.25
N THR A 160 -1.07 13.25 -36.30
CA THR A 160 0.33 13.53 -36.68
C THR A 160 1.39 13.25 -35.60
N GLU A 161 1.02 13.04 -34.33
CA GLU A 161 1.99 12.87 -33.23
C GLU A 161 2.13 11.42 -32.71
N SER A 162 1.43 10.44 -33.29
CA SER A 162 1.48 9.03 -32.86
C SER A 162 2.86 8.37 -33.01
N ASN A 163 3.75 8.98 -33.80
CA ASN A 163 5.09 8.47 -34.08
C ASN A 163 6.16 9.04 -33.15
N ASN A 164 5.81 10.00 -32.30
CA ASN A 164 6.74 10.57 -31.33
C ASN A 164 7.07 9.53 -30.26
N MET A 165 8.29 9.60 -29.69
CA MET A 165 8.70 8.68 -28.62
C MET A 165 8.11 9.17 -27.30
N ALA A 166 7.58 8.26 -26.48
CA ALA A 166 7.02 8.60 -25.18
C ALA A 166 8.12 9.07 -24.21
N VAL A 167 7.77 10.00 -23.32
CA VAL A 167 8.63 10.43 -22.22
C VAL A 167 8.11 9.85 -20.91
N GLU A 168 9.01 9.22 -20.16
CA GLU A 168 8.71 8.39 -19.01
C GLU A 168 9.64 8.71 -17.82
N LEU A 169 9.22 8.37 -16.60
CA LEU A 169 10.06 8.41 -15.41
C LEU A 169 10.64 7.03 -15.09
N GLN A 170 11.97 6.90 -15.10
CA GLN A 170 12.66 5.65 -14.80
C GLN A 170 13.69 5.83 -13.69
N GLU A 171 13.82 4.83 -12.82
CA GLU A 171 14.74 4.88 -11.67
C GLU A 171 16.21 4.76 -12.09
N PHE A 172 16.48 3.93 -13.09
CA PHE A 172 17.83 3.67 -13.55
C PHE A 172 18.38 4.78 -14.45
N ASN A 173 19.69 4.98 -14.45
CA ASN A 173 20.34 5.89 -15.38
C ASN A 173 20.52 5.26 -16.78
N ALA A 174 20.43 6.08 -17.83
CA ALA A 174 20.72 5.69 -19.21
C ALA A 174 21.08 6.89 -20.07
N LYS A 175 21.65 6.64 -21.27
CA LYS A 175 21.84 7.70 -22.29
C LYS A 175 20.53 8.37 -22.71
N HIS A 176 19.40 7.66 -22.58
CA HIS A 176 18.06 8.17 -22.87
C HIS A 176 17.54 9.18 -21.84
N ALA A 177 18.24 9.33 -20.72
CA ALA A 177 17.96 10.28 -19.65
C ALA A 177 18.72 11.60 -19.79
N GLN A 178 19.62 11.68 -20.77
CA GLN A 178 20.59 12.76 -20.92
C GLN A 178 20.10 13.75 -21.96
N PHE A 179 20.05 15.02 -21.58
CA PHE A 179 19.58 16.11 -22.42
C PHE A 179 20.62 17.22 -22.51
N LYS A 180 20.77 17.81 -23.69
CA LYS A 180 21.53 19.04 -23.90
C LYS A 180 20.61 20.23 -23.64
N VAL A 181 20.99 21.11 -22.71
CA VAL A 181 20.23 22.35 -22.46
C VAL A 181 20.61 23.38 -23.52
N MET A 182 19.64 23.81 -24.32
CA MET A 182 19.86 24.72 -25.44
C MET A 182 18.99 25.99 -25.28
N PRO A 183 19.46 27.16 -25.72
CA PRO A 183 18.66 28.38 -25.64
C PRO A 183 17.53 28.32 -26.68
N ARG A 184 16.29 28.70 -26.29
CA ARG A 184 15.16 28.74 -27.24
C ARG A 184 15.35 29.79 -28.32
N TYR A 185 15.92 30.93 -27.93
CA TYR A 185 16.12 32.10 -28.78
C TYR A 185 17.61 32.34 -29.02
N LYS A 186 17.96 32.89 -30.18
CA LYS A 186 19.36 33.15 -30.60
C LYS A 186 20.04 34.33 -29.89
N VAL A 187 19.59 34.66 -28.68
CA VAL A 187 20.17 35.74 -27.85
C VAL A 187 21.35 35.25 -27.02
N LYS A 188 21.38 33.94 -26.73
CA LYS A 188 22.46 33.23 -26.04
C LYS A 188 22.96 32.11 -26.93
N ALA A 189 24.20 31.68 -26.73
CA ALA A 189 24.87 30.63 -27.47
C ALA A 189 25.40 29.53 -26.53
N GLU A 190 25.86 28.42 -27.09
CA GLU A 190 26.55 27.38 -26.32
C GLU A 190 27.78 27.96 -25.60
N GLY A 191 27.94 27.64 -24.32
CA GLY A 191 28.97 28.19 -23.45
C GLY A 191 28.49 29.37 -22.59
N ASP A 192 27.38 30.02 -22.95
CA ASP A 192 26.79 31.08 -22.12
C ASP A 192 26.13 30.50 -20.86
N VAL A 193 26.04 31.31 -19.81
CA VAL A 193 25.41 30.91 -18.54
C VAL A 193 23.89 30.87 -18.68
N VAL A 194 23.28 29.78 -18.19
CA VAL A 194 21.82 29.65 -18.08
C VAL A 194 21.35 30.48 -16.89
N GLN A 195 20.38 31.36 -17.11
CA GLN A 195 19.78 32.19 -16.07
C GLN A 195 18.40 31.65 -15.67
N VAL A 196 17.96 31.97 -14.45
CA VAL A 196 16.58 31.76 -14.01
C VAL A 196 15.65 32.60 -14.89
N ASP A 197 14.45 32.07 -15.15
CA ASP A 197 13.45 32.59 -16.11
C ASP A 197 13.87 32.58 -17.59
N ASP A 198 15.05 32.06 -17.94
CA ASP A 198 15.37 31.77 -19.34
C ASP A 198 14.38 30.74 -19.93
N GLN A 199 14.07 30.93 -21.21
CA GLN A 199 13.40 29.91 -22.02
C GLN A 199 14.43 28.99 -22.67
N VAL A 200 14.39 27.72 -22.30
CA VAL A 200 15.29 26.68 -22.78
C VAL A 200 14.54 25.62 -23.58
N VAL A 201 15.27 24.89 -24.39
CA VAL A 201 14.84 23.67 -25.08
C VAL A 201 15.77 22.52 -24.68
N PHE A 202 15.22 21.32 -24.52
CA PHE A 202 16.00 20.15 -24.13
C PHE A 202 16.15 19.21 -25.32
N GLU A 203 17.37 19.09 -25.86
CA GLU A 203 17.68 18.17 -26.96
C GLU A 203 18.09 16.80 -26.42
N SER A 204 17.59 15.72 -27.01
CA SER A 204 18.01 14.36 -26.63
C SER A 204 19.44 14.06 -27.11
N ILE A 205 20.30 13.60 -26.19
CA ILE A 205 21.66 13.12 -26.53
C ILE A 205 21.64 11.78 -27.28
N LYS A 206 20.57 11.00 -27.14
CA LYS A 206 20.42 9.77 -27.90
C LYS A 206 19.89 10.03 -29.31
N SER A 207 18.82 10.80 -29.39
CA SER A 207 18.11 11.11 -30.64
C SER A 207 18.39 12.57 -31.02
N HIS A 208 19.58 12.81 -31.58
CA HIS A 208 20.02 14.15 -31.96
C HIS A 208 19.03 14.83 -32.90
N GLY A 209 18.81 16.13 -32.70
CA GLY A 209 17.80 16.90 -33.44
C GLY A 209 16.35 16.65 -33.02
N GLN A 210 16.10 15.86 -31.97
CA GLN A 210 14.80 15.72 -31.33
C GLN A 210 14.82 16.33 -29.94
N TYR A 211 13.71 16.97 -29.56
CA TYR A 211 13.56 17.80 -28.37
C TYR A 211 12.37 17.34 -27.54
N LEU A 212 12.43 17.60 -26.23
CA LEU A 212 11.24 17.51 -25.39
C LEU A 212 10.18 18.49 -25.92
N HIS A 213 9.00 17.96 -26.18
CA HIS A 213 7.91 18.65 -26.85
C HIS A 213 6.61 18.48 -26.09
N VAL A 214 5.87 19.58 -25.94
CA VAL A 214 4.53 19.54 -25.37
C VAL A 214 3.54 19.28 -26.51
N SER A 215 2.88 18.13 -26.45
CA SER A 215 1.89 17.75 -27.44
C SER A 215 0.74 18.74 -27.48
N LYS A 216 0.13 18.91 -28.66
CA LYS A 216 -1.15 19.64 -28.79
C LYS A 216 -2.34 18.81 -28.29
N ASN A 217 -2.16 17.50 -28.19
CA ASN A 217 -3.19 16.58 -27.71
C ASN A 217 -3.06 16.35 -26.21
N VAL A 218 -4.20 16.15 -25.57
CA VAL A 218 -4.24 15.72 -24.17
C VAL A 218 -4.00 14.22 -24.06
N LEU A 219 -3.49 13.78 -22.91
CA LEU A 219 -3.35 12.37 -22.59
C LEU A 219 -4.71 11.68 -22.64
N GLY A 220 -4.73 10.42 -23.09
CA GLY A 220 -5.96 9.66 -23.27
C GLY A 220 -6.77 9.46 -21.99
N THR A 221 -8.04 9.10 -22.16
CA THR A 221 -9.03 8.84 -21.11
C THR A 221 -8.58 7.80 -20.08
N VAL A 222 -7.70 6.87 -20.46
CA VAL A 222 -7.12 5.84 -19.57
C VAL A 222 -6.06 6.40 -18.62
N SER A 223 -5.43 7.54 -18.93
CA SER A 223 -4.42 8.15 -18.07
C SER A 223 -5.05 8.91 -16.90
N VAL A 224 -4.41 8.89 -15.72
CA VAL A 224 -4.81 9.77 -14.60
C VAL A 224 -4.73 11.24 -14.99
N TYR A 225 -3.90 11.58 -15.97
CA TYR A 225 -3.72 12.93 -16.47
C TYR A 225 -4.60 13.27 -17.68
N SER A 226 -5.73 12.59 -17.91
CA SER A 226 -6.61 12.74 -19.08
C SER A 226 -7.02 14.18 -19.50
N LYS A 227 -6.81 15.19 -18.65
CA LYS A 227 -7.09 16.61 -18.93
C LYS A 227 -5.84 17.45 -19.23
N ASN A 228 -4.66 16.84 -19.24
CA ASN A 228 -3.36 17.48 -19.36
C ASN A 228 -2.69 17.07 -20.66
N PHE A 229 -1.76 17.90 -21.14
CA PHE A 229 -1.00 17.62 -22.35
C PHE A 229 0.06 16.56 -22.10
N GLU A 230 0.37 15.78 -23.13
CA GLU A 230 1.47 14.82 -23.09
C GLU A 230 2.81 15.54 -23.28
N LEU A 231 3.83 15.13 -22.50
CA LEU A 231 5.22 15.41 -22.84
C LEU A 231 5.76 14.26 -23.70
N ASN A 232 6.20 14.55 -24.92
CA ASN A 232 6.79 13.57 -25.83
C ASN A 232 8.13 14.06 -26.40
N LEU A 233 8.77 13.22 -27.21
CA LEU A 233 9.98 13.60 -27.95
C LEU A 233 9.65 13.80 -29.43
N SER A 234 9.90 15.01 -29.93
CA SER A 234 9.59 15.40 -31.31
C SER A 234 10.73 16.18 -31.97
N ILE A 235 10.70 16.33 -33.29
CA ILE A 235 11.56 17.27 -34.02
C ILE A 235 11.18 18.73 -33.72
N HIS A 236 9.95 18.96 -33.22
CA HIS A 236 9.49 20.28 -32.84
C HIS A 236 10.04 20.71 -31.48
N GLN A 237 10.44 21.98 -31.40
CA GLN A 237 11.00 22.57 -30.19
C GLN A 237 9.90 23.25 -29.38
N SER A 238 9.61 22.75 -28.17
CA SER A 238 8.82 23.47 -27.17
C SER A 238 9.72 24.18 -26.17
N GLY A 239 9.42 25.45 -25.89
CA GLY A 239 10.17 26.25 -24.92
C GLY A 239 9.69 26.02 -23.48
N PHE A 240 10.64 25.83 -22.56
CA PHE A 240 10.41 25.71 -21.13
C PHE A 240 11.07 26.86 -20.39
N THR A 241 10.29 27.61 -19.61
CA THR A 241 10.80 28.64 -18.70
C THR A 241 11.29 27.95 -17.43
N ILE A 242 12.54 28.19 -17.05
CA ILE A 242 13.12 27.61 -15.83
C ILE A 242 12.81 28.48 -14.62
N ILE A 243 12.02 27.98 -13.70
CA ILE A 243 11.70 28.67 -12.44
C ILE A 243 12.48 28.00 -11.33
N ARG A 244 13.41 28.71 -10.69
CA ARG A 244 14.20 28.18 -9.57
C ARG A 244 13.36 28.23 -8.30
N LYS A 245 13.22 27.07 -7.65
CA LYS A 245 12.53 26.92 -6.37
C LYS A 245 13.50 26.98 -5.20
N TYR A 246 14.62 26.27 -5.30
CA TYR A 246 15.59 26.19 -4.23
C TYR A 246 16.99 25.98 -4.79
N LYS A 247 17.95 26.73 -4.24
CA LYS A 247 19.38 26.56 -4.49
C LYS A 247 20.01 25.96 -3.23
N PRO A 248 20.41 24.68 -3.25
CA PRO A 248 20.98 24.05 -2.07
C PRO A 248 22.30 24.71 -1.63
N SER A 249 22.42 24.96 -0.32
CA SER A 249 23.67 25.31 0.35
C SER A 249 24.03 24.26 1.42
N PRO A 250 25.33 24.00 1.69
CA PRO A 250 25.74 23.11 2.79
C PRO A 250 25.20 23.54 4.16
N GLU A 251 24.96 24.83 4.37
CA GLU A 251 24.42 25.37 5.62
C GLU A 251 22.94 25.01 5.84
N ASP A 252 22.24 24.60 4.79
CA ASP A 252 20.79 24.37 4.80
C ASP A 252 20.42 22.94 5.21
N GLU A 253 21.41 22.05 5.37
CA GLU A 253 21.19 20.63 5.68
C GLU A 253 20.38 20.45 6.98
N LYS A 254 20.70 21.25 8.00
CA LYS A 254 20.08 21.20 9.33
C LYS A 254 18.96 22.24 9.52
N LYS A 255 18.48 22.85 8.45
CA LYS A 255 17.42 23.86 8.47
C LYS A 255 16.16 23.33 7.80
N VAL A 256 15.00 23.80 8.26
CA VAL A 256 13.70 23.48 7.66
C VAL A 256 13.52 24.31 6.39
N LYS A 257 13.18 23.64 5.28
CA LYS A 257 12.96 24.26 3.98
C LYS A 257 11.49 24.20 3.58
N ALA A 258 11.08 25.13 2.73
CA ALA A 258 9.78 25.08 2.07
C ALA A 258 9.72 23.86 1.14
N GLY A 259 8.67 23.06 1.30
CA GLY A 259 8.50 21.76 0.65
C GLY A 259 8.93 20.57 1.52
N ASP A 260 9.65 20.79 2.63
CA ASP A 260 10.01 19.72 3.56
C ASP A 260 8.77 19.20 4.29
N ILE A 261 8.80 17.90 4.61
CA ILE A 261 7.78 17.25 5.41
C ILE A 261 8.26 17.22 6.86
N VAL A 262 7.44 17.77 7.77
CA VAL A 262 7.69 17.82 9.21
C VAL A 262 6.59 17.14 10.00
N ARG A 263 6.86 16.90 11.28
CA ARG A 263 5.90 16.45 12.28
C ARG A 263 5.84 17.49 13.39
N PHE A 264 4.62 17.87 13.79
CA PHE A 264 4.40 18.73 14.95
C PHE A 264 4.15 17.87 16.18
N TYR A 265 5.12 17.84 17.11
CA TYR A 265 5.01 17.12 18.38
C TYR A 265 4.80 18.10 19.53
N HIS A 266 3.63 18.05 20.17
CA HIS A 266 3.32 18.88 21.33
C HIS A 266 4.03 18.35 22.57
N LYS A 267 4.87 19.18 23.19
CA LYS A 267 5.77 18.73 24.26
C LYS A 267 5.04 18.35 25.55
N GLU A 268 4.10 19.17 26.02
CA GLU A 268 3.43 18.93 27.30
C GLU A 268 2.38 17.81 27.24
N MET A 269 1.55 17.83 26.19
CA MET A 269 0.61 16.74 25.93
C MET A 269 1.27 15.47 25.43
N GLU A 270 2.57 15.48 25.12
CA GLU A 270 3.29 14.35 24.52
C GLU A 270 2.54 13.71 23.33
N ALA A 271 2.09 14.55 22.40
CA ALA A 271 1.16 14.16 21.35
C ALA A 271 1.53 14.72 19.98
N TYR A 272 1.24 13.97 18.92
CA TYR A 272 1.44 14.46 17.55
C TYR A 272 0.16 15.10 17.01
N MET A 273 0.29 16.20 16.28
CA MET A 273 -0.80 16.77 15.50
C MET A 273 -1.06 15.90 14.27
N VAL A 274 -2.31 15.42 14.12
CA VAL A 274 -2.71 14.46 13.10
C VAL A 274 -4.07 14.82 12.50
N ALA A 275 -4.32 14.29 11.30
CA ALA A 275 -5.66 14.17 10.72
C ALA A 275 -5.77 12.83 9.99
N GLU A 276 -6.99 12.36 9.71
CA GLU A 276 -7.19 11.13 8.92
C GLU A 276 -8.16 11.39 7.75
N GLY A 277 -7.81 10.86 6.58
CA GLY A 277 -8.63 10.88 5.37
C GLY A 277 -7.84 10.39 4.17
N LEU A 278 -8.45 10.50 2.98
CA LEU A 278 -7.84 10.14 1.70
C LEU A 278 -7.82 11.39 0.80
N PHE A 279 -7.00 11.36 -0.26
CA PHE A 279 -6.91 12.42 -1.26
C PHE A 279 -8.30 12.74 -1.82
N ASP A 280 -8.65 14.03 -1.82
CA ASP A 280 -9.91 14.59 -2.33
C ASP A 280 -11.21 14.06 -1.71
N ASP A 281 -11.11 13.15 -0.73
CA ASP A 281 -12.24 12.58 0.00
C ASP A 281 -12.66 13.45 1.19
N VAL A 282 -13.86 13.17 1.72
CA VAL A 282 -14.30 13.74 2.99
C VAL A 282 -13.39 13.26 4.13
N LEU A 283 -13.04 14.17 5.03
CA LEU A 283 -12.23 13.85 6.20
C LEU A 283 -12.90 12.75 7.02
N THR A 284 -12.14 11.72 7.38
CA THR A 284 -12.62 10.71 8.32
C THR A 284 -12.45 11.20 9.75
N GLU A 285 -11.34 11.86 10.03
CA GLU A 285 -11.06 12.49 11.32
C GLU A 285 -10.45 13.86 11.08
N ASP A 286 -11.01 14.85 11.76
CA ASP A 286 -10.53 16.23 11.70
C ASP A 286 -9.21 16.38 12.47
N VAL A 287 -8.61 17.56 12.42
CA VAL A 287 -7.32 17.83 13.10
C VAL A 287 -7.45 17.61 14.60
N HIS A 288 -6.57 16.79 15.16
CA HIS A 288 -6.55 16.48 16.58
C HIS A 288 -5.15 16.06 17.04
N LEU A 289 -4.98 15.88 18.35
CA LEU A 289 -3.73 15.43 18.95
C LEU A 289 -3.81 13.94 19.30
N ARG A 290 -2.82 13.18 18.87
CA ARG A 290 -2.67 11.75 19.18
C ARG A 290 -1.53 11.54 20.17
N MET A 291 -1.90 11.20 21.39
CA MET A 291 -0.97 10.97 22.49
C MET A 291 0.00 9.83 22.14
N ARG A 292 1.28 10.07 22.38
CA ARG A 292 2.35 9.09 22.31
C ARG A 292 3.43 9.49 23.32
N PRO A 293 3.16 9.27 24.63
CA PRO A 293 4.12 9.54 25.68
C PRO A 293 5.38 8.70 25.48
N VAL A 294 6.52 9.24 25.92
CA VAL A 294 7.80 8.53 25.88
C VAL A 294 7.81 7.50 26.99
N ASP A 295 7.72 6.23 26.62
CA ASP A 295 7.74 5.11 27.56
C ASP A 295 9.07 4.34 27.41
N GLN A 296 9.83 4.23 28.50
CA GLN A 296 11.10 3.50 28.52
C GLN A 296 10.91 1.98 28.40
N SER A 297 9.76 1.45 28.83
CA SER A 297 9.43 0.02 28.69
C SER A 297 9.10 -0.36 27.24
N ASN A 298 8.80 0.63 26.40
CA ASN A 298 8.48 0.44 24.99
C ASN A 298 9.50 1.18 24.11
N PRO A 299 10.56 0.50 23.63
CA PRO A 299 11.60 1.14 22.82
C PRO A 299 11.05 1.89 21.59
N LYS A 300 9.89 1.49 21.06
CA LYS A 300 9.25 2.16 19.92
C LYS A 300 8.81 3.58 20.24
N THR A 301 8.51 3.94 21.47
CA THR A 301 8.11 5.30 21.85
C THR A 301 9.28 6.25 22.08
N LEU A 302 10.51 5.73 22.12
CA LEU A 302 11.73 6.54 22.22
C LEU A 302 12.07 7.27 20.91
N PHE A 303 11.55 6.79 19.79
CA PHE A 303 11.80 7.35 18.46
C PHE A 303 10.57 8.09 17.90
N PRO A 304 10.78 9.08 17.01
CA PRO A 304 9.72 9.77 16.30
C PRO A 304 8.72 8.85 15.58
N SER A 305 7.56 9.39 15.21
CA SER A 305 6.49 8.58 14.60
C SER A 305 6.79 8.24 13.16
N SER A 306 6.84 6.94 12.86
CA SER A 306 6.81 6.41 11.50
C SER A 306 5.42 6.47 10.85
N SER A 307 4.41 7.09 11.48
CA SER A 307 3.05 7.16 10.91
C SER A 307 2.89 8.40 10.03
N ALA A 308 2.46 8.20 8.79
CA ALA A 308 2.30 9.28 7.82
C ALA A 308 1.14 10.24 8.12
N VAL A 309 0.19 9.86 9.00
CA VAL A 309 -0.86 10.79 9.48
C VAL A 309 -0.31 11.94 10.34
N THR A 310 0.98 11.91 10.68
CA THR A 310 1.69 12.99 11.37
C THR A 310 2.43 13.93 10.43
N TYR A 311 2.38 13.68 9.11
CA TYR A 311 3.22 14.36 8.12
C TYR A 311 2.52 15.61 7.60
N TRP A 312 3.20 16.74 7.72
CA TRP A 312 2.77 18.05 7.27
C TRP A 312 3.85 18.65 6.36
N GLN A 313 3.51 18.98 5.12
CA GLN A 313 4.40 19.73 4.23
C GLN A 313 4.23 21.22 4.48
N ILE A 314 5.34 21.92 4.70
CA ILE A 314 5.34 23.37 4.90
C ILE A 314 5.50 24.06 3.57
N GLU A 315 4.61 24.99 3.28
CA GLU A 315 4.61 25.79 2.07
C GLU A 315 4.73 27.28 2.41
N LEU A 316 5.43 28.03 1.57
CA LEU A 316 5.46 29.48 1.68
C LEU A 316 4.12 30.09 1.22
N GLN A 317 3.68 31.17 1.85
CA GLN A 317 2.43 31.84 1.44
C GLN A 317 2.50 32.39 0.01
N GLU A 318 3.69 32.82 -0.43
CA GLU A 318 3.92 33.39 -1.75
C GLU A 318 3.42 32.45 -2.87
N GLY A 319 3.56 31.13 -2.67
CA GLY A 319 3.01 30.10 -3.55
C GLY A 319 3.89 28.85 -3.60
N SER A 320 3.39 27.80 -4.26
CA SER A 320 4.06 26.49 -4.34
C SER A 320 5.33 26.48 -5.18
N THR A 321 5.55 27.54 -5.99
CA THR A 321 6.78 27.77 -6.76
C THR A 321 7.87 28.46 -5.94
N ALA A 322 7.50 29.17 -4.88
CA ALA A 322 8.45 29.75 -3.94
C ALA A 322 9.05 28.64 -3.06
N GLY A 323 10.37 28.64 -2.93
CA GLY A 323 11.09 27.74 -2.04
C GLY A 323 12.20 28.47 -1.28
N GLY A 324 13.01 27.71 -0.55
CA GLY A 324 14.08 28.26 0.28
C GLY A 324 14.02 27.77 1.72
N VAL A 325 15.01 28.21 2.51
CA VAL A 325 15.03 28.00 3.96
C VAL A 325 13.95 28.86 4.61
N LEU A 326 13.19 28.25 5.51
CA LEU A 326 12.10 28.91 6.22
C LEU A 326 12.65 29.76 7.38
N LYS A 327 12.15 30.98 7.50
CA LYS A 327 12.49 31.90 8.60
C LYS A 327 11.40 31.94 9.65
N TRP A 328 11.77 32.26 10.89
CA TRP A 328 10.80 32.51 11.95
C TRP A 328 9.84 33.64 11.56
N GLU A 329 8.59 33.53 11.99
CA GLU A 329 7.51 34.50 11.75
C GLU A 329 7.15 34.71 10.26
N GLN A 330 7.82 34.00 9.34
CA GLN A 330 7.45 33.97 7.93
C GLN A 330 6.08 33.29 7.78
N GLN A 331 5.25 33.86 6.91
CA GLN A 331 3.90 33.35 6.67
C GLN A 331 3.96 32.06 5.84
N CYS A 332 3.39 30.99 6.38
CA CYS A 332 3.41 29.68 5.75
C CYS A 332 2.03 29.02 5.77
N ARG A 333 1.86 28.01 4.92
CA ARG A 333 0.70 27.12 4.89
C ARG A 333 1.16 25.71 5.26
N LEU A 334 0.28 24.96 5.91
CA LEU A 334 0.58 23.60 6.36
C LEU A 334 -0.37 22.64 5.66
N MET A 335 0.16 21.82 4.74
CA MET A 335 -0.62 20.79 4.07
C MET A 335 -0.45 19.45 4.78
N HIS A 336 -1.55 18.80 5.13
CA HIS A 336 -1.52 17.43 5.63
C HIS A 336 -1.33 16.43 4.49
N MET A 337 -0.27 15.62 4.55
CA MET A 337 0.16 14.78 3.42
C MET A 337 -0.80 13.66 3.06
N CYS A 338 -1.49 13.04 4.04
CA CYS A 338 -2.41 11.94 3.75
C CYS A 338 -3.76 12.41 3.16
N THR A 339 -4.17 13.66 3.42
CA THR A 339 -5.45 14.20 2.91
C THR A 339 -5.27 15.18 1.75
N ARG A 340 -4.06 15.72 1.55
CA ARG A 340 -3.78 16.79 0.57
C ARG A 340 -4.62 18.05 0.78
N LYS A 341 -4.90 18.35 2.05
CA LYS A 341 -5.70 19.51 2.50
C LYS A 341 -4.88 20.37 3.45
N TYR A 342 -5.17 21.65 3.46
CA TYR A 342 -4.47 22.67 4.24
C TYR A 342 -5.13 22.88 5.59
N LEU A 343 -4.32 23.01 6.64
CA LEU A 343 -4.76 23.46 7.96
C LEU A 343 -5.43 24.82 7.83
N CYS A 344 -6.60 25.00 8.44
CA CYS A 344 -7.25 26.28 8.56
C CYS A 344 -8.05 26.42 9.85
N VAL A 345 -8.42 27.66 10.16
CA VAL A 345 -9.38 27.98 11.22
C VAL A 345 -10.65 28.53 10.57
N ASP A 346 -11.76 27.84 10.81
CA ASP A 346 -13.11 28.25 10.39
C ASP A 346 -13.55 29.58 11.05
N GLN A 347 -14.55 30.26 10.47
CA GLN A 347 -15.25 31.41 11.05
C GLN A 347 -15.74 31.13 12.48
N GLY A 348 -16.09 29.88 12.80
CA GLY A 348 -16.46 29.46 14.15
C GLY A 348 -15.29 29.24 15.13
N GLY A 349 -14.05 29.60 14.76
CA GLY A 349 -12.86 29.36 15.60
C GLY A 349 -12.46 27.88 15.70
N LYS A 350 -12.96 27.04 14.79
CA LYS A 350 -12.67 25.60 14.78
C LYS A 350 -11.49 25.30 13.87
N VAL A 351 -10.49 24.59 14.40
CA VAL A 351 -9.37 24.05 13.61
C VAL A 351 -9.88 22.91 12.72
N THR A 352 -9.66 23.01 11.42
CA THR A 352 -10.10 22.03 10.41
C THR A 352 -9.15 21.99 9.21
N LEU A 353 -9.48 21.19 8.19
CA LEU A 353 -8.77 21.17 6.91
C LEU A 353 -9.65 21.64 5.76
N THR A 354 -9.06 22.37 4.80
CA THR A 354 -9.70 22.80 3.55
C THR A 354 -8.89 22.38 2.32
N SER A 355 -9.57 22.11 1.20
CA SER A 355 -8.91 21.82 -0.09
C SER A 355 -8.49 23.09 -0.84
N ASP A 356 -9.00 24.25 -0.42
CA ASP A 356 -8.69 25.55 -1.02
C ASP A 356 -7.32 26.05 -0.51
N HIS A 357 -6.32 25.95 -1.37
CA HIS A 357 -4.96 26.37 -1.09
C HIS A 357 -4.77 27.90 -1.18
N GLN A 358 -5.77 28.65 -1.65
CA GLN A 358 -5.72 30.11 -1.75
C GLN A 358 -6.42 30.80 -0.57
N ASP A 359 -7.23 30.06 0.20
CA ASP A 359 -7.96 30.59 1.35
C ASP A 359 -7.01 31.27 2.35
N PRO A 360 -7.16 32.57 2.65
CA PRO A 360 -6.32 33.27 3.61
C PRO A 360 -6.36 32.64 5.02
N LYS A 361 -7.43 31.90 5.38
CA LYS A 361 -7.56 31.21 6.67
C LYS A 361 -6.62 30.01 6.85
N THR A 362 -5.83 29.66 5.84
CA THR A 362 -4.83 28.59 5.93
C THR A 362 -3.42 29.11 6.24
N VAL A 363 -3.28 30.42 6.45
CA VAL A 363 -1.99 31.06 6.70
C VAL A 363 -1.68 31.08 8.20
N PHE A 364 -0.49 30.59 8.54
CA PHE A 364 0.05 30.56 9.89
C PHE A 364 1.44 31.22 9.96
N ARG A 365 1.86 31.59 11.17
CA ARG A 365 3.24 31.95 11.50
C ARG A 365 3.78 31.04 12.59
N LEU A 366 5.02 30.60 12.41
CA LEU A 366 5.76 29.85 13.42
C LEU A 366 6.60 30.82 14.24
N HIS A 367 6.35 30.87 15.54
CA HIS A 367 7.06 31.73 16.48
C HIS A 367 8.05 30.91 17.31
N PRO A 368 9.31 31.34 17.46
CA PRO A 368 10.28 30.58 18.24
C PRO A 368 9.91 30.60 19.73
N VAL A 369 10.11 29.47 20.42
CA VAL A 369 10.12 29.45 21.89
C VAL A 369 11.46 29.98 22.40
N MET A 370 12.56 29.61 21.74
CA MET A 370 13.91 30.13 21.94
C MET A 370 14.47 30.51 20.57
N ARG A 371 14.96 31.74 20.41
CA ARG A 371 15.47 32.25 19.12
C ARG A 371 17.00 32.20 19.13
N GLU A 372 17.56 31.19 18.48
CA GLU A 372 19.02 31.04 18.29
C GLU A 372 19.50 31.69 16.99
N SER A 373 18.67 31.62 15.94
CA SER A 373 18.93 32.18 14.61
C SER A 373 17.62 32.69 14.00
N ASP A 374 17.71 33.36 12.85
CA ASP A 374 16.53 33.83 12.09
C ASP A 374 15.88 32.71 11.25
N ASP A 375 16.69 31.75 10.80
CA ASP A 375 16.21 30.54 10.12
C ASP A 375 15.63 29.56 11.16
N ILE A 376 14.87 28.56 10.71
CA ILE A 376 14.33 27.51 11.59
C ILE A 376 15.25 26.28 11.56
N PRO A 377 16.05 26.00 12.62
CA PRO A 377 16.75 24.74 12.75
C PRO A 377 15.78 23.55 12.88
N GLN A 378 16.22 22.37 12.48
CA GLN A 378 15.50 21.12 12.77
C GLN A 378 15.36 20.90 14.29
N ASP A 379 14.28 20.25 14.70
CA ASP A 379 13.94 19.96 16.10
C ASP A 379 13.74 21.20 17.00
N SER A 380 13.54 22.37 16.38
CA SER A 380 13.24 23.61 17.11
C SER A 380 11.84 23.60 17.72
N TYR A 381 11.69 24.35 18.82
CA TYR A 381 10.41 24.56 19.49
C TYR A 381 9.72 25.81 18.94
N CYS A 382 8.48 25.66 18.50
CA CYS A 382 7.65 26.74 17.99
C CYS A 382 6.29 26.82 18.69
N ARG A 383 5.66 27.99 18.55
CA ARG A 383 4.22 28.20 18.72
C ARG A 383 3.61 28.61 17.38
N MET A 384 2.35 28.27 17.19
CA MET A 384 1.66 28.51 15.92
C MET A 384 0.59 29.59 16.09
N GLU A 385 0.71 30.67 15.34
CA GLU A 385 -0.27 31.76 15.27
C GLU A 385 -1.05 31.64 13.95
N HIS A 386 -2.37 31.70 13.99
CA HIS A 386 -3.22 31.82 12.82
C HIS A 386 -3.32 33.29 12.40
N VAL A 387 -2.86 33.61 11.20
CA VAL A 387 -2.63 35.01 10.79
C VAL A 387 -3.91 35.82 10.67
N VAL A 388 -5.01 35.23 10.18
CA VAL A 388 -6.25 35.97 9.93
C VAL A 388 -6.98 36.31 11.23
N SER A 389 -7.01 35.41 12.20
CA SER A 389 -7.68 35.69 13.49
C SER A 389 -6.75 36.26 14.56
N GLY A 390 -5.42 36.15 14.39
CA GLY A 390 -4.44 36.51 15.42
C GLY A 390 -4.43 35.55 16.63
N GLN A 391 -5.14 34.43 16.52
CA GLN A 391 -5.27 33.45 17.61
C GLN A 391 -4.16 32.40 17.54
N TRP A 392 -3.86 31.81 18.69
CA TRP A 392 -2.80 30.83 18.89
C TRP A 392 -3.38 29.42 18.94
N MET A 393 -2.70 28.47 18.33
CA MET A 393 -3.06 27.05 18.43
C MET A 393 -2.92 26.57 19.88
N HIS A 394 -3.95 25.90 20.38
CA HIS A 394 -4.04 25.45 21.78
C HIS A 394 -4.40 23.97 21.88
N ALA A 395 -3.68 23.24 22.73
CA ALA A 395 -3.96 21.85 23.03
C ALA A 395 -4.96 21.69 24.17
N CYS A 396 -6.19 21.27 23.85
CA CYS A 396 -7.21 21.08 24.87
C CYS A 396 -6.98 19.79 25.67
N THR A 397 -7.33 19.82 26.96
CA THR A 397 -7.43 18.61 27.79
C THR A 397 -8.68 17.78 27.45
N GLU A 398 -9.64 18.31 26.69
CA GLU A 398 -10.82 17.56 26.25
C GLU A 398 -10.44 16.38 25.33
N LYS A 399 -11.14 15.24 25.48
CA LYS A 399 -10.95 14.06 24.63
C LYS A 399 -11.53 14.32 23.24
N TYR A 400 -10.81 13.88 22.20
CA TYR A 400 -11.35 13.86 20.84
C TYR A 400 -12.08 12.55 20.56
N SER A 401 -13.31 12.66 20.05
CA SER A 401 -14.21 11.54 19.79
C SER A 401 -14.37 11.26 18.29
N LYS A 402 -14.18 10.00 17.89
CA LYS A 402 -14.34 9.53 16.51
C LYS A 402 -15.83 9.34 16.19
N LYS A 403 -16.48 10.35 15.62
CA LYS A 403 -17.94 10.37 15.35
C LYS A 403 -18.51 9.05 14.81
N LYS A 404 -17.98 8.54 13.69
CA LYS A 404 -18.45 7.30 13.04
C LYS A 404 -18.32 6.05 13.92
N GLN A 405 -17.24 5.96 14.71
CA GLN A 405 -16.99 4.79 15.55
C GLN A 405 -17.84 4.80 16.82
N GLU A 406 -18.16 5.98 17.35
CA GLU A 406 -19.10 6.12 18.46
C GLU A 406 -20.54 5.83 18.04
N GLU A 407 -20.96 6.30 16.86
CA GLU A 407 -22.28 6.00 16.30
C GLU A 407 -22.47 4.48 16.09
N ALA A 408 -21.47 3.81 15.50
CA ALA A 408 -21.50 2.36 15.34
C ALA A 408 -21.51 1.62 16.69
N ALA A 409 -20.68 2.04 17.66
CA ALA A 409 -20.62 1.42 18.98
C ALA A 409 -21.90 1.63 19.82
N LYS A 410 -22.59 2.76 19.64
CA LYS A 410 -23.89 3.04 20.27
C LYS A 410 -25.01 2.18 19.71
N THR A 411 -24.96 1.90 18.41
CA THR A 411 -26.00 1.13 17.70
C THR A 411 -25.83 -0.37 17.95
N ASP A 412 -24.62 -0.90 17.72
CA ASP A 412 -24.30 -2.30 18.00
C ASP A 412 -22.81 -2.45 18.36
N SER A 413 -22.56 -2.64 19.66
CA SER A 413 -21.21 -2.84 20.19
C SER A 413 -20.54 -4.13 19.71
N LYS A 414 -21.31 -5.13 19.23
CA LYS A 414 -20.80 -6.42 18.74
C LYS A 414 -20.54 -6.43 17.23
N SER A 415 -21.03 -5.45 16.46
CA SER A 415 -20.76 -5.33 15.02
C SER A 415 -19.26 -5.24 14.70
N MET A 416 -18.83 -5.83 13.58
CA MET A 416 -17.46 -5.73 13.08
C MET A 416 -16.99 -4.27 12.84
N VAL A 417 -17.92 -3.36 12.53
CA VAL A 417 -17.63 -1.94 12.26
C VAL A 417 -17.18 -1.19 13.53
N SER A 418 -17.58 -1.65 14.71
CA SER A 418 -17.20 -1.02 15.98
C SER A 418 -15.77 -1.36 16.44
N LEU A 419 -15.03 -2.21 15.69
CA LEU A 419 -13.69 -2.68 16.06
C LEU A 419 -12.70 -1.53 16.23
N LYS A 420 -12.08 -1.45 17.41
CA LYS A 420 -11.00 -0.50 17.72
C LYS A 420 -9.64 -1.13 17.44
N TRP A 421 -9.07 -0.78 16.29
CA TRP A 421 -7.70 -1.17 15.91
C TRP A 421 -6.61 -0.33 16.60
N SER A 422 -6.96 0.86 17.14
CA SER A 422 -6.04 1.71 17.89
C SER A 422 -6.52 1.96 19.32
N LYS A 423 -5.58 1.92 20.27
CA LYS A 423 -5.79 2.28 21.69
C LYS A 423 -5.25 3.68 22.04
N ALA A 424 -4.76 4.43 21.04
CA ALA A 424 -4.16 5.74 21.30
C ALA A 424 -5.20 6.71 21.88
N GLN A 425 -4.82 7.44 22.92
CA GLN A 425 -5.66 8.49 23.48
C GLN A 425 -5.61 9.71 22.57
N LEU A 426 -6.77 10.33 22.34
CA LEU A 426 -6.92 11.45 21.42
C LEU A 426 -7.41 12.68 22.19
N ARG A 427 -6.86 13.85 21.85
CA ARG A 427 -7.16 15.13 22.49
C ARG A 427 -7.55 16.15 21.43
N ARG A 428 -8.44 17.09 21.78
CA ARG A 428 -8.88 18.13 20.86
C ARG A 428 -7.80 19.21 20.75
N ILE A 429 -7.72 19.85 19.58
CA ILE A 429 -6.95 21.06 19.35
C ILE A 429 -7.93 22.20 19.04
N SER A 430 -7.66 23.39 19.56
CA SER A 430 -8.46 24.60 19.33
C SER A 430 -7.55 25.80 19.09
N VAL A 431 -8.13 26.99 19.03
CA VAL A 431 -7.38 28.26 19.06
C VAL A 431 -7.82 29.11 20.25
N VAL A 432 -6.93 29.98 20.73
CA VAL A 432 -7.13 30.90 21.86
C VAL A 432 -6.56 32.28 21.53
N ASP A 433 -7.10 33.34 22.12
CA ASP A 433 -6.68 34.72 21.80
C ASP A 433 -5.29 35.05 22.36
N GLU A 434 -4.95 34.52 23.54
CA GLU A 434 -3.68 34.77 24.20
C GLU A 434 -2.73 33.58 24.09
N LYS A 435 -1.48 33.87 23.72
CA LYS A 435 -0.39 32.90 23.68
C LYS A 435 -0.20 32.24 25.05
N GLN A 436 -0.35 30.92 25.09
CA GLN A 436 -0.05 30.14 26.29
C GLN A 436 1.40 29.63 26.29
N TYR A 437 1.94 29.44 27.49
CA TYR A 437 3.33 28.99 27.65
C TYR A 437 3.49 27.51 27.34
N ASP A 438 2.47 26.71 27.62
CA ASP A 438 2.39 25.25 27.50
C ASP A 438 2.16 24.73 26.07
N ASP A 439 1.65 25.57 25.17
CA ASP A 439 1.39 25.24 23.76
C ASP A 439 2.65 25.22 22.88
N ALA A 440 3.68 24.48 23.31
CA ALA A 440 4.94 24.33 22.59
C ALA A 440 4.96 23.07 21.70
N PHE A 441 5.16 23.27 20.39
CA PHE A 441 5.37 22.21 19.41
C PHE A 441 6.85 22.09 19.04
N THR A 442 7.37 20.87 18.95
CA THR A 442 8.65 20.57 18.34
C THR A 442 8.44 20.28 16.84
N LEU A 443 9.18 20.95 15.96
CA LEU A 443 9.24 20.65 14.53
C LEU A 443 10.25 19.54 14.27
N GLN A 444 9.78 18.31 14.07
CA GLN A 444 10.64 17.17 13.76
C GLN A 444 10.64 16.90 12.26
N SER A 445 11.82 16.91 11.63
CA SER A 445 11.95 16.56 10.22
C SER A 445 11.65 15.08 9.97
N VAL A 446 11.14 14.77 8.78
CA VAL A 446 10.98 13.39 8.30
C VAL A 446 12.25 12.97 7.55
N ASP A 447 12.81 11.81 7.90
CA ASP A 447 13.96 11.27 7.17
C ASP A 447 13.61 11.00 5.71
N GLN A 448 14.55 11.27 4.80
CA GLN A 448 14.35 11.13 3.36
C GLN A 448 13.86 9.73 2.95
N GLY A 449 14.43 8.67 3.54
CA GLY A 449 13.97 7.30 3.26
C GLY A 449 12.50 7.06 3.63
N LEU A 450 11.98 7.74 4.66
CA LEU A 450 10.56 7.64 5.02
C LEU A 450 9.65 8.45 4.09
N GLU A 451 10.15 9.58 3.59
CA GLU A 451 9.49 10.36 2.54
C GLU A 451 9.39 9.56 1.24
N GLU A 452 10.47 8.92 0.79
CA GLU A 452 10.48 8.10 -0.43
C GLU A 452 9.49 6.93 -0.35
N ILE A 453 9.50 6.22 0.78
CA ILE A 453 8.54 5.14 1.05
C ILE A 453 7.10 5.68 1.07
N PHE A 454 6.86 6.87 1.63
CA PHE A 454 5.54 7.50 1.60
C PHE A 454 5.12 7.89 0.18
N ASN A 455 5.99 8.57 -0.57
CA ASN A 455 5.73 9.04 -1.93
C ASN A 455 5.45 7.88 -2.88
N PHE A 456 6.14 6.75 -2.72
CA PHE A 456 5.83 5.53 -3.47
C PHE A 456 4.36 5.13 -3.29
N MET A 457 3.88 4.98 -2.06
CA MET A 457 2.50 4.57 -1.83
C MET A 457 1.50 5.67 -2.21
N ALA A 458 1.84 6.93 -1.93
CA ALA A 458 1.01 8.08 -2.30
C ALA A 458 0.82 8.18 -3.82
N GLY A 459 1.83 7.86 -4.63
CA GLY A 459 1.72 7.86 -6.09
C GLY A 459 0.86 6.73 -6.66
N MET A 460 0.55 5.69 -5.88
CA MET A 460 -0.36 4.60 -6.28
C MET A 460 -1.84 4.96 -6.08
N VAL A 461 -2.13 5.86 -5.14
CA VAL A 461 -3.50 6.24 -4.75
C VAL A 461 -4.34 6.75 -5.95
N PRO A 462 -3.88 7.75 -6.74
CA PRO A 462 -4.69 8.31 -7.82
C PRO A 462 -5.03 7.28 -8.91
N PHE A 463 -4.10 6.35 -9.15
CA PHE A 463 -4.27 5.28 -10.10
C PHE A 463 -5.42 4.35 -9.70
N ILE A 464 -5.44 3.84 -8.46
CA ILE A 464 -6.53 2.96 -7.99
C ILE A 464 -7.85 3.71 -7.91
N GLN A 465 -7.86 4.95 -7.43
CA GLN A 465 -9.07 5.79 -7.40
C GLN A 465 -9.70 5.93 -8.79
N LYS A 466 -8.87 6.16 -9.82
CA LYS A 466 -9.33 6.24 -11.21
C LYS A 466 -9.92 4.91 -11.69
N VAL A 467 -9.24 3.79 -11.49
CA VAL A 467 -9.75 2.47 -11.93
C VAL A 467 -11.12 2.17 -11.30
N VAL A 468 -11.27 2.48 -10.00
CA VAL A 468 -12.55 2.32 -9.29
C VAL A 468 -13.63 3.26 -9.86
N ALA A 469 -13.29 4.51 -10.15
CA ALA A 469 -14.23 5.47 -10.73
C ALA A 469 -14.66 5.05 -12.14
N ASP A 470 -13.72 4.67 -13.00
CA ASP A 470 -13.97 4.24 -14.38
C ASP A 470 -14.87 3.00 -14.42
N LYS A 471 -14.60 1.99 -13.57
CA LYS A 471 -15.45 0.79 -13.47
C LYS A 471 -16.85 1.10 -12.93
N LYS A 472 -16.98 2.02 -11.97
CA LYS A 472 -18.30 2.47 -11.47
C LYS A 472 -19.09 3.22 -12.54
N ASN A 473 -18.40 3.93 -13.44
CA ASN A 473 -19.00 4.62 -14.58
C ASN A 473 -19.28 3.68 -15.78
N GLY A 474 -19.04 2.37 -15.64
CA GLY A 474 -19.33 1.38 -16.68
C GLY A 474 -18.26 1.24 -17.77
N VAL A 475 -17.06 1.78 -17.57
CA VAL A 475 -15.94 1.59 -18.51
C VAL A 475 -15.51 0.12 -18.52
N ILE A 476 -15.31 -0.43 -19.72
CA ILE A 476 -14.85 -1.80 -19.93
C ILE A 476 -13.33 -1.78 -20.12
N LEU A 477 -12.62 -2.59 -19.34
CA LEU A 477 -11.15 -2.68 -19.42
C LEU A 477 -10.72 -3.66 -20.51
N ASN A 478 -9.74 -3.24 -21.31
CA ASN A 478 -9.06 -4.11 -22.27
C ASN A 478 -7.85 -4.80 -21.62
N ALA A 479 -7.25 -5.77 -22.33
CA ALA A 479 -6.13 -6.55 -21.82
C ALA A 479 -4.93 -5.69 -21.42
N LYS A 480 -4.61 -4.64 -22.19
CA LYS A 480 -3.48 -3.74 -21.90
C LYS A 480 -3.71 -2.94 -20.61
N ALA A 481 -4.90 -2.36 -20.45
CA ALA A 481 -5.26 -1.61 -19.25
C ALA A 481 -5.28 -2.53 -18.02
N ALA A 482 -5.86 -3.73 -18.15
CA ALA A 482 -5.88 -4.72 -17.08
C ALA A 482 -4.50 -5.17 -16.66
N HIS A 483 -3.59 -5.42 -17.62
CA HIS A 483 -2.21 -5.78 -17.31
C HIS A 483 -1.49 -4.66 -16.53
N LYS A 484 -1.63 -3.39 -16.96
CA LYS A 484 -1.08 -2.26 -16.20
C LYS A 484 -1.59 -2.23 -14.76
N VAL A 485 -2.89 -2.51 -14.56
CA VAL A 485 -3.51 -2.53 -13.23
C VAL A 485 -2.95 -3.66 -12.36
N ILE A 486 -2.85 -4.87 -12.92
CA ILE A 486 -2.32 -6.04 -12.23
C ILE A 486 -0.87 -5.78 -11.80
N THR A 487 -0.02 -5.28 -12.71
CA THR A 487 1.38 -4.96 -12.39
C THR A 487 1.49 -3.90 -11.29
N GLY A 488 0.68 -2.83 -11.35
CA GLY A 488 0.66 -1.81 -10.30
C GLY A 488 0.23 -2.36 -8.92
N LEU A 489 -0.71 -3.32 -8.89
CA LEU A 489 -1.10 -4.02 -7.66
C LEU A 489 0.02 -4.95 -7.16
N SER A 490 0.67 -5.70 -8.05
CA SER A 490 1.80 -6.56 -7.69
C SER A 490 2.98 -5.75 -7.13
N GLU A 491 3.25 -4.55 -7.66
CA GLU A 491 4.25 -3.61 -7.11
C GLU A 491 3.93 -3.21 -5.67
N ILE A 492 2.65 -2.99 -5.34
CA ILE A 492 2.22 -2.68 -3.97
C ILE A 492 2.45 -3.88 -3.03
N ALA A 493 2.17 -5.10 -3.51
CA ALA A 493 2.38 -6.32 -2.74
C ALA A 493 3.88 -6.53 -2.43
N VAL A 494 4.73 -6.44 -3.46
CA VAL A 494 6.19 -6.56 -3.33
C VAL A 494 6.75 -5.45 -2.46
N PHE A 495 6.25 -4.22 -2.59
CA PHE A 495 6.71 -3.10 -1.78
C PHE A 495 6.61 -3.37 -0.26
N MET A 496 5.63 -4.13 0.21
CA MET A 496 5.47 -4.42 1.64
C MET A 496 6.49 -5.45 2.18
N ILE A 497 7.24 -6.13 1.32
CA ILE A 497 8.16 -7.22 1.65
C ILE A 497 9.57 -6.83 1.21
N VAL A 498 10.55 -6.96 2.11
CA VAL A 498 11.96 -6.65 1.79
C VAL A 498 12.82 -7.82 2.28
N GLY A 499 13.58 -8.42 1.37
CA GLY A 499 14.43 -9.57 1.70
C GLY A 499 13.65 -10.79 2.19
N GLY A 500 12.40 -10.98 1.72
CA GLY A 500 11.50 -12.05 2.17
C GLY A 500 10.71 -11.72 3.45
N GLU A 501 11.04 -10.63 4.15
CA GLU A 501 10.42 -10.28 5.42
C GLU A 501 9.39 -9.13 5.31
N PRO A 502 8.24 -9.20 6.00
CA PRO A 502 7.23 -8.16 5.97
C PRO A 502 7.66 -6.91 6.73
N VAL A 503 7.60 -5.75 6.07
CA VAL A 503 7.99 -4.46 6.65
C VAL A 503 6.79 -3.73 7.25
N LYS A 504 6.67 -3.78 8.59
CA LYS A 504 5.55 -3.20 9.36
C LYS A 504 5.30 -1.71 9.08
N GLN A 505 6.35 -0.93 8.78
CA GLN A 505 6.19 0.49 8.44
C GLN A 505 5.51 0.70 7.08
N ARG A 506 5.87 -0.12 6.07
CA ARG A 506 5.27 -0.06 4.73
C ARG A 506 3.82 -0.52 4.76
N GLN A 507 3.52 -1.60 5.48
CA GLN A 507 2.14 -2.05 5.72
C GLN A 507 1.31 -0.99 6.46
N LYS A 508 1.91 -0.22 7.38
CA LYS A 508 1.20 0.86 8.08
C LYS A 508 0.71 1.94 7.10
N LEU A 509 1.44 2.22 6.02
CA LEU A 509 1.03 3.18 5.00
C LEU A 509 -0.25 2.76 4.29
N MET A 510 -0.50 1.46 4.12
CA MET A 510 -1.76 0.96 3.55
C MET A 510 -2.98 1.43 4.33
N ARG A 511 -2.86 1.61 5.66
CA ARG A 511 -3.92 2.22 6.47
C ARG A 511 -3.88 3.73 6.46
N ASN A 512 -2.69 4.34 6.58
CA ASN A 512 -2.56 5.80 6.65
C ASN A 512 -3.08 6.48 5.38
N LEU A 513 -2.87 5.86 4.22
CA LEU A 513 -3.38 6.30 2.91
C LEU A 513 -4.65 5.57 2.49
N ARG A 514 -5.32 4.84 3.41
CA ARG A 514 -6.60 4.15 3.17
C ARG A 514 -6.61 3.28 1.89
N MET A 515 -5.48 2.67 1.56
CA MET A 515 -5.33 1.78 0.41
C MET A 515 -6.20 0.54 0.55
N VAL A 516 -6.39 0.04 1.77
CA VAL A 516 -7.31 -1.08 2.03
C VAL A 516 -8.73 -0.71 1.60
N GLU A 517 -9.23 0.48 1.96
CA GLU A 517 -10.54 0.96 1.50
C GLU A 517 -10.63 1.03 -0.04
N LEU A 518 -9.58 1.48 -0.71
CA LEU A 518 -9.53 1.55 -2.17
C LEU A 518 -9.57 0.17 -2.82
N LEU A 519 -8.83 -0.80 -2.27
CA LEU A 519 -8.87 -2.19 -2.72
C LEU A 519 -10.24 -2.83 -2.48
N ILE A 520 -10.88 -2.57 -1.34
CA ILE A 520 -12.27 -2.97 -1.12
C ILE A 520 -13.22 -2.30 -2.13
N GLY A 521 -12.99 -1.02 -2.45
CA GLY A 521 -13.73 -0.31 -3.49
C GLY A 521 -13.56 -0.92 -4.89
N LEU A 522 -12.35 -1.42 -5.18
CA LEU A 522 -12.03 -2.16 -6.40
C LEU A 522 -12.74 -3.51 -6.45
N LEU A 523 -12.69 -4.29 -5.37
CA LEU A 523 -13.39 -5.57 -5.25
C LEU A 523 -14.92 -5.43 -5.30
N LYS A 524 -15.46 -4.25 -4.95
CA LYS A 524 -16.90 -3.92 -5.09
C LYS A 524 -17.31 -3.50 -6.50
N CYS A 525 -16.37 -3.36 -7.43
CA CYS A 525 -16.70 -2.98 -8.80
C CYS A 525 -17.48 -4.11 -9.51
N PRO A 526 -18.35 -3.77 -10.49
CA PRO A 526 -19.11 -4.78 -11.23
C PRO A 526 -18.19 -5.83 -11.85
N PHE A 527 -18.39 -7.09 -11.47
CA PHE A 527 -17.62 -8.22 -11.95
C PHE A 527 -18.22 -8.86 -13.22
N ASN A 528 -19.54 -8.73 -13.38
CA ASN A 528 -20.28 -9.32 -14.48
C ASN A 528 -20.28 -8.36 -15.68
N GLY A 529 -19.56 -8.70 -16.74
CA GLY A 529 -19.42 -7.86 -17.94
C GLY A 529 -18.48 -8.45 -18.98
N ALA A 530 -18.30 -7.75 -20.10
CA ALA A 530 -17.43 -8.20 -21.20
C ALA A 530 -15.94 -8.31 -20.81
N ASP A 531 -15.53 -7.69 -19.71
CA ASP A 531 -14.16 -7.71 -19.17
C ASP A 531 -14.00 -8.60 -17.92
N GLN A 532 -14.92 -9.54 -17.66
CA GLN A 532 -14.86 -10.44 -16.51
C GLN A 532 -13.51 -11.18 -16.39
N TYR A 533 -12.93 -11.62 -17.51
CA TYR A 533 -11.61 -12.27 -17.52
C TYR A 533 -10.51 -11.33 -17.00
N HIS A 534 -10.51 -10.07 -17.45
CA HIS A 534 -9.57 -9.06 -16.99
C HIS A 534 -9.78 -8.70 -15.52
N MET A 535 -11.04 -8.52 -15.11
CA MET A 535 -11.42 -8.25 -13.72
C MET A 535 -11.02 -9.39 -12.78
N THR A 536 -11.06 -10.64 -13.25
CA THR A 536 -10.59 -11.80 -12.49
C THR A 536 -9.12 -11.67 -12.12
N GLY A 537 -8.26 -11.28 -13.07
CA GLY A 537 -6.84 -11.04 -12.80
C GLY A 537 -6.63 -9.88 -11.82
N ILE A 538 -7.37 -8.79 -11.98
CA ILE A 538 -7.30 -7.62 -11.09
C ILE A 538 -7.73 -7.97 -9.66
N PHE A 539 -8.80 -8.75 -9.49
CA PHE A 539 -9.29 -9.15 -8.17
C PHE A 539 -8.29 -10.07 -7.47
N LYS A 540 -7.68 -11.03 -8.20
CA LYS A 540 -6.60 -11.87 -7.64
C LYS A 540 -5.43 -11.01 -7.14
N ALA A 541 -4.94 -10.09 -7.95
CA ALA A 541 -3.86 -9.18 -7.56
C ALA A 541 -4.25 -8.30 -6.36
N ALA A 542 -5.52 -7.87 -6.28
CA ALA A 542 -6.02 -7.12 -5.12
C ALA A 542 -6.02 -7.97 -3.84
N TYR A 543 -6.44 -9.24 -3.90
CA TYR A 543 -6.34 -10.17 -2.77
C TYR A 543 -4.89 -10.45 -2.37
N GLU A 544 -3.98 -10.62 -3.33
CA GLU A 544 -2.54 -10.75 -3.07
C GLU A 544 -1.99 -9.56 -2.28
N VAL A 545 -2.36 -8.33 -2.64
CA VAL A 545 -2.01 -7.14 -1.87
C VAL A 545 -2.57 -7.21 -0.44
N LEU A 546 -3.82 -7.64 -0.26
CA LEU A 546 -4.43 -7.78 1.07
C LEU A 546 -3.75 -8.85 1.92
N TYR A 547 -3.31 -9.96 1.32
CA TYR A 547 -2.52 -10.98 2.02
C TYR A 547 -1.15 -10.45 2.45
N SER A 548 -0.41 -9.81 1.53
CA SER A 548 0.87 -9.19 1.85
C SER A 548 0.76 -8.11 2.94
N TYR A 549 -0.40 -7.45 3.04
CA TYR A 549 -0.70 -6.53 4.12
C TYR A 549 -0.89 -7.21 5.49
N LEU A 550 -1.30 -8.47 5.53
CA LEU A 550 -1.53 -9.23 6.77
C LEU A 550 -0.33 -10.06 7.22
N ASN A 551 0.62 -10.34 6.33
CA ASN A 551 1.87 -11.01 6.67
C ASN A 551 2.58 -10.36 7.87
N GLY A 552 3.14 -11.18 8.78
CA GLY A 552 3.91 -10.71 9.94
C GLY A 552 3.09 -10.35 11.18
N ASP A 553 1.90 -10.95 11.32
CA ASP A 553 1.05 -10.99 12.52
C ASP A 553 0.77 -9.63 13.15
N SER A 554 0.41 -8.67 12.30
CA SER A 554 0.04 -7.34 12.77
C SER A 554 -1.42 -7.31 13.22
N ARG A 555 -1.66 -7.50 14.52
CA ARG A 555 -2.99 -7.39 15.14
C ARG A 555 -3.75 -6.12 14.77
N LYS A 556 -3.03 -4.99 14.61
CA LYS A 556 -3.65 -3.72 14.18
C LYS A 556 -4.10 -3.76 12.73
N ASN A 557 -3.40 -4.51 11.87
CA ASN A 557 -3.76 -4.67 10.46
C ASN A 557 -5.03 -5.51 10.34
N GLU A 558 -5.05 -6.67 11.02
CA GLU A 558 -6.20 -7.57 11.12
C GLU A 558 -7.46 -6.84 11.59
N LEU A 559 -7.40 -6.15 12.75
CA LEU A 559 -8.55 -5.41 13.29
C LEU A 559 -9.01 -4.27 12.38
N TYR A 560 -8.11 -3.70 11.56
CA TYR A 560 -8.46 -2.62 10.65
C TYR A 560 -9.28 -3.11 9.44
N ILE A 561 -8.93 -4.27 8.89
CA ILE A 561 -9.60 -4.86 7.73
C ILE A 561 -10.82 -5.71 8.12
N ALA A 562 -10.86 -6.25 9.34
CA ALA A 562 -11.95 -7.10 9.83
C ALA A 562 -13.34 -6.45 9.79
N LYS A 563 -13.42 -5.12 9.79
CA LYS A 563 -14.67 -4.37 9.53
C LYS A 563 -15.31 -4.66 8.17
N TYR A 564 -14.57 -5.31 7.25
CA TYR A 564 -15.03 -5.72 5.92
C TYR A 564 -15.28 -7.24 5.80
N ILE A 565 -15.25 -8.01 6.90
CA ILE A 565 -15.53 -9.46 6.87
C ILE A 565 -16.88 -9.72 6.18
N ASP A 566 -17.95 -9.03 6.57
CA ASP A 566 -19.27 -9.19 5.96
C ASP A 566 -19.25 -8.98 4.44
N PHE A 567 -18.42 -8.05 3.95
CA PHE A 567 -18.25 -7.86 2.52
C PHE A 567 -17.52 -9.05 1.88
N PHE A 568 -16.43 -9.56 2.47
CA PHE A 568 -15.73 -10.73 1.93
C PHE A 568 -16.65 -11.96 1.84
N LEU A 569 -17.57 -12.14 2.79
CA LEU A 569 -18.55 -13.22 2.74
C LEU A 569 -19.45 -13.15 1.51
N THR A 570 -19.80 -11.95 1.03
CA THR A 570 -20.56 -11.79 -0.22
C THR A 570 -19.78 -12.24 -1.46
N GLN A 571 -18.45 -12.32 -1.36
CA GLN A 571 -17.58 -12.73 -2.46
C GLN A 571 -17.38 -14.25 -2.53
N PHE A 572 -17.78 -15.01 -1.50
CA PHE A 572 -17.55 -16.48 -1.46
C PHE A 572 -18.27 -17.20 -2.61
N GLU A 573 -19.39 -16.65 -3.09
CA GLU A 573 -20.18 -17.24 -4.18
C GLU A 573 -19.57 -17.01 -5.58
N ILE A 574 -18.52 -16.19 -5.70
CA ILE A 574 -17.84 -15.92 -6.98
C ILE A 574 -16.90 -17.08 -7.31
N LYS A 575 -17.32 -17.94 -8.23
CA LYS A 575 -16.57 -19.15 -8.64
C LYS A 575 -15.47 -18.82 -9.63
N GLU A 576 -15.64 -17.79 -10.45
CA GLU A 576 -14.70 -17.42 -11.48
C GLU A 576 -13.32 -17.12 -10.91
N GLY A 577 -12.30 -17.78 -11.45
CA GLY A 577 -10.91 -17.58 -11.05
C GLY A 577 -10.60 -17.86 -9.59
N LYS A 578 -11.39 -18.68 -8.88
CA LYS A 578 -11.16 -18.98 -7.46
C LYS A 578 -11.22 -17.74 -6.53
N ILE A 579 -11.93 -16.69 -6.93
CA ILE A 579 -12.08 -15.46 -6.13
C ILE A 579 -12.76 -15.75 -4.79
N GLY A 580 -13.81 -16.58 -4.78
CA GLY A 580 -14.47 -17.01 -3.55
C GLY A 580 -13.54 -17.72 -2.58
N LEU A 581 -12.62 -18.54 -3.11
CA LEU A 581 -11.59 -19.21 -2.28
C LEU A 581 -10.58 -18.22 -1.71
N ASN A 582 -10.20 -17.19 -2.47
CA ASN A 582 -9.37 -16.11 -1.95
C ASN A 582 -10.09 -15.33 -0.83
N ALA A 583 -11.39 -15.04 -1.01
CA ALA A 583 -12.17 -14.39 0.04
C ALA A 583 -12.27 -15.27 1.30
N ALA A 584 -12.43 -16.59 1.15
CA ALA A 584 -12.49 -17.53 2.27
C ALA A 584 -11.16 -17.60 3.03
N HIS A 585 -10.04 -17.73 2.32
CA HIS A 585 -8.72 -17.73 2.93
C HIS A 585 -8.42 -16.41 3.64
N MET A 586 -8.80 -15.27 3.04
CA MET A 586 -8.73 -13.95 3.68
C MET A 586 -9.50 -13.95 5.02
N VAL A 587 -10.77 -14.35 5.04
CA VAL A 587 -11.56 -14.38 6.29
C VAL A 587 -10.95 -15.32 7.34
N MET A 588 -10.44 -16.49 6.91
CA MET A 588 -9.76 -17.45 7.78
C MET A 588 -8.56 -16.81 8.50
N GLU A 589 -7.67 -16.17 7.74
CA GLU A 589 -6.46 -15.53 8.28
C GLU A 589 -6.77 -14.36 9.22
N LEU A 590 -7.91 -13.68 9.08
CA LEU A 590 -8.33 -12.65 10.03
C LEU A 590 -8.83 -13.20 11.34
N ILE A 591 -9.49 -14.37 11.29
CA ILE A 591 -10.10 -14.98 12.46
C ILE A 591 -9.05 -15.74 13.27
N ARG A 592 -8.07 -16.35 12.58
CA ARG A 592 -6.99 -17.16 13.16
C ARG A 592 -6.36 -16.44 14.35
N ASP A 593 -6.44 -17.07 15.50
CA ASP A 593 -5.87 -16.59 16.77
C ASP A 593 -6.23 -15.13 17.09
N ASN A 594 -7.39 -14.63 16.66
CA ASN A 594 -7.85 -13.28 16.96
C ASN A 594 -9.18 -13.28 17.72
N ARG A 595 -9.08 -13.42 19.04
CA ARG A 595 -10.24 -13.46 19.93
C ARG A 595 -11.22 -12.30 19.73
N LYS A 596 -10.72 -11.09 19.45
CA LYS A 596 -11.55 -9.89 19.27
C LYS A 596 -12.42 -9.91 18.01
N ILE A 597 -11.96 -10.61 16.97
CA ILE A 597 -12.70 -10.82 15.73
C ILE A 597 -13.62 -12.02 15.93
N LEU A 598 -13.08 -13.11 16.46
CA LEU A 598 -13.81 -14.36 16.71
C LEU A 598 -15.06 -14.17 17.57
N ASP A 599 -14.98 -13.40 18.67
CA ASP A 599 -16.12 -13.10 19.55
C ASP A 599 -17.27 -12.34 18.86
N ARG A 600 -17.04 -11.84 17.63
CA ARG A 600 -18.03 -11.13 16.81
C ARG A 600 -18.57 -11.96 15.65
N ILE A 601 -18.01 -13.16 15.44
CA ILE A 601 -18.55 -14.14 14.51
C ILE A 601 -19.81 -14.73 15.15
N THR A 602 -20.96 -14.53 14.50
CA THR A 602 -22.26 -15.03 14.96
C THR A 602 -22.56 -16.42 14.39
N HIS A 603 -23.53 -17.12 14.96
CA HIS A 603 -24.02 -18.40 14.41
C HIS A 603 -24.49 -18.29 12.96
N ASP A 604 -25.10 -17.17 12.55
CA ASP A 604 -25.47 -16.91 11.13
C ASP A 604 -24.26 -16.90 10.18
N HIS A 605 -23.07 -16.51 10.67
CA HIS A 605 -21.84 -16.61 9.89
C HIS A 605 -21.43 -18.07 9.71
N ILE A 606 -21.51 -18.86 10.79
CA ILE A 606 -21.19 -20.29 10.79
C ILE A 606 -22.13 -21.04 9.84
N ASP A 607 -23.43 -20.73 9.88
CA ASP A 607 -24.43 -21.32 8.99
C ASP A 607 -24.09 -21.06 7.52
N ARG A 608 -23.69 -19.82 7.17
CA ARG A 608 -23.22 -19.49 5.81
C ARG A 608 -21.98 -20.31 5.41
N PHE A 609 -21.01 -20.51 6.30
CA PHE A 609 -19.83 -21.33 6.02
C PHE A 609 -20.20 -22.79 5.75
N ILE A 610 -21.09 -23.35 6.58
CA ILE A 610 -21.56 -24.73 6.42
C ILE A 610 -22.40 -24.89 5.16
N ASP A 611 -23.23 -23.90 4.81
CA ASP A 611 -24.03 -23.94 3.58
C ASP A 611 -23.17 -23.87 2.31
N LEU A 612 -22.06 -23.14 2.34
CA LEU A 612 -21.10 -23.14 1.24
C LEU A 612 -20.35 -24.46 1.12
N LEU A 613 -19.91 -25.03 2.25
CA LEU A 613 -19.35 -26.38 2.29
C LEU A 613 -20.33 -27.42 1.75
N LYS A 614 -21.64 -27.27 2.00
CA LYS A 614 -22.70 -28.13 1.46
C LYS A 614 -22.84 -28.04 -0.07
N ARG A 615 -22.63 -26.85 -0.64
CA ARG A 615 -22.71 -26.60 -2.08
C ARG A 615 -21.43 -27.02 -2.81
N GLU A 616 -20.28 -26.88 -2.16
CA GLU A 616 -18.96 -27.17 -2.72
C GLU A 616 -18.06 -27.81 -1.65
N LYS A 617 -17.66 -29.07 -1.88
CA LYS A 617 -16.77 -29.85 -0.99
C LYS A 617 -15.32 -29.37 -1.08
N ASN A 618 -15.06 -28.14 -0.62
CA ASN A 618 -13.72 -27.57 -0.60
C ASN A 618 -13.15 -27.59 0.83
N TYR A 619 -11.94 -28.14 0.99
CA TYR A 619 -11.30 -28.27 2.30
C TYR A 619 -11.06 -26.92 2.99
N ARG A 620 -10.90 -25.83 2.22
CA ARG A 620 -10.70 -24.48 2.76
C ARG A 620 -11.86 -23.97 3.62
N TYR A 621 -13.08 -24.45 3.36
CA TYR A 621 -14.22 -24.14 4.23
C TYR A 621 -14.18 -24.93 5.54
N LEU A 622 -13.57 -26.12 5.55
CA LEU A 622 -13.28 -26.86 6.79
C LEU A 622 -12.26 -26.09 7.63
N ASP A 623 -11.19 -25.59 7.01
CA ASP A 623 -10.17 -24.77 7.69
C ASP A 623 -10.77 -23.52 8.35
N LEU A 624 -11.73 -22.90 7.66
CA LEU A 624 -12.47 -21.76 8.20
C LEU A 624 -13.30 -22.14 9.44
N LEU A 625 -13.89 -23.33 9.48
CA LEU A 625 -14.58 -23.85 10.67
C LEU A 625 -13.57 -24.24 11.77
N THR A 626 -12.39 -24.73 11.40
CA THR A 626 -11.32 -25.11 12.33
C THR A 626 -10.85 -23.92 13.14
N VAL A 627 -10.58 -22.76 12.51
CA VAL A 627 -10.15 -21.54 13.22
C VAL A 627 -11.21 -20.95 14.16
N LEU A 628 -12.47 -21.39 14.05
CA LEU A 628 -13.55 -20.97 14.96
C LEU A 628 -13.60 -21.80 16.24
N CYS A 629 -12.97 -22.98 16.25
CA CYS A 629 -13.04 -23.94 17.35
C CYS A 629 -12.02 -23.67 18.46
N VAL A 630 -10.84 -23.16 18.11
CA VAL A 630 -9.73 -22.90 19.04
C VAL A 630 -9.09 -21.55 18.69
N CYS A 631 -8.76 -20.75 19.71
CA CYS A 631 -8.10 -19.46 19.57
C CYS A 631 -7.01 -19.31 20.63
N ASP A 632 -5.77 -19.00 20.23
CA ASP A 632 -4.60 -18.92 21.12
C ASP A 632 -4.46 -20.17 22.01
N GLY A 633 -4.75 -21.36 21.47
CA GLY A 633 -4.72 -22.64 22.19
C GLY A 633 -5.91 -22.89 23.13
N VAL A 634 -6.86 -21.97 23.25
CA VAL A 634 -8.05 -22.12 24.12
C VAL A 634 -9.27 -22.53 23.29
N SER A 635 -10.01 -23.54 23.77
CA SER A 635 -11.24 -24.01 23.09
C SER A 635 -12.39 -23.02 23.18
N ILE A 636 -13.19 -22.97 22.12
CA ILE A 636 -14.41 -22.16 22.00
C ILE A 636 -15.61 -23.09 22.07
N ALA A 637 -15.96 -23.52 23.29
CA ALA A 637 -16.96 -24.56 23.51
C ALA A 637 -18.31 -24.30 22.83
N ASP A 638 -18.77 -23.04 22.79
CA ASP A 638 -20.02 -22.64 22.12
C ASP A 638 -19.95 -22.92 20.61
N ASN A 639 -18.89 -22.45 19.94
CA ASN A 639 -18.68 -22.69 18.50
C ASN A 639 -18.50 -24.18 18.21
N GLN A 640 -17.70 -24.90 18.99
CA GLN A 640 -17.48 -26.34 18.80
C GLN A 640 -18.81 -27.11 18.87
N LYS A 641 -19.64 -26.82 19.88
CA LYS A 641 -20.96 -27.43 20.04
C LYS A 641 -21.88 -27.06 18.88
N TYR A 642 -21.96 -25.78 18.52
CA TYR A 642 -22.82 -25.31 17.45
C TYR A 642 -22.44 -25.89 16.09
N ILE A 643 -21.14 -25.89 15.75
CA ILE A 643 -20.62 -26.50 14.51
C ILE A 643 -20.95 -28.00 14.50
N THR A 644 -20.76 -28.71 15.61
CA THR A 644 -21.13 -30.13 15.72
C THR A 644 -22.62 -30.35 15.42
N GLU A 645 -23.51 -29.57 16.03
CA GLU A 645 -24.94 -29.69 15.82
C GLU A 645 -25.36 -29.36 14.37
N VAL A 646 -24.82 -28.30 13.77
CA VAL A 646 -25.26 -27.82 12.45
C VAL A 646 -24.61 -28.58 11.30
N TRP A 647 -23.30 -28.84 11.37
CA TRP A 647 -22.57 -29.55 10.31
C TRP A 647 -22.84 -31.05 10.33
N LEU A 648 -22.79 -31.68 11.50
CA LEU A 648 -22.88 -33.14 11.61
C LEU A 648 -24.31 -33.65 11.84
N MET A 649 -25.13 -32.96 12.66
CA MET A 649 -26.44 -33.49 13.06
C MET A 649 -27.61 -32.97 12.22
N LYS A 650 -27.68 -31.66 11.95
CA LYS A 650 -28.81 -31.02 11.25
C LYS A 650 -28.72 -31.12 9.71
N GLY A 651 -27.58 -31.55 9.17
CA GLY A 651 -27.39 -31.77 7.73
C GLY A 651 -27.71 -33.19 7.33
N THR A 652 -28.79 -33.41 6.57
CA THR A 652 -28.99 -34.69 5.86
C THR A 652 -27.85 -34.88 4.86
N GLN A 653 -26.92 -35.78 5.19
CA GLN A 653 -25.90 -36.43 4.32
C GLN A 653 -25.46 -35.61 3.10
N ASN A 654 -24.30 -34.94 3.13
CA ASN A 654 -23.54 -34.72 1.90
C ASN A 654 -22.09 -34.28 2.04
N CYS A 655 -21.61 -33.71 3.16
CA CYS A 655 -20.26 -33.11 3.20
C CYS A 655 -19.35 -33.63 4.31
N VAL A 656 -19.35 -34.96 4.46
CA VAL A 656 -18.39 -35.72 5.27
C VAL A 656 -17.96 -36.94 4.46
N PHE A 657 -16.66 -37.24 4.44
CA PHE A 657 -16.13 -38.51 3.92
C PHE A 657 -16.21 -39.57 5.02
N PHE A 658 -16.72 -40.74 4.66
CA PHE A 658 -16.91 -41.84 5.59
C PHE A 658 -15.72 -42.78 5.52
N THR A 659 -15.24 -43.24 6.67
CA THR A 659 -14.28 -44.34 6.78
C THR A 659 -14.97 -45.52 7.42
N GLU A 660 -14.86 -46.71 6.83
CA GLU A 660 -15.47 -47.92 7.38
C GLU A 660 -14.54 -49.13 7.22
N LEU A 661 -14.64 -50.07 8.16
CA LEU A 661 -13.97 -51.37 8.11
C LEU A 661 -14.51 -52.23 6.95
N GLY A 662 -13.61 -52.87 6.20
CA GLY A 662 -13.97 -53.74 5.08
C GLY A 662 -14.98 -54.83 5.44
N GLN A 663 -14.88 -55.42 6.64
CA GLN A 663 -15.81 -56.45 7.12
C GLN A 663 -17.27 -55.97 7.18
N LYS A 664 -17.50 -54.70 7.51
CA LYS A 664 -18.85 -54.12 7.63
C LYS A 664 -19.48 -53.81 6.28
N ILE A 665 -18.67 -53.64 5.25
CA ILE A 665 -19.10 -53.30 3.89
C ILE A 665 -18.92 -54.45 2.88
N GLY A 666 -18.63 -55.66 3.37
CA GLY A 666 -18.47 -56.86 2.51
C GLY A 666 -17.18 -56.88 1.68
N LYS A 667 -16.12 -56.21 2.15
CA LYS A 667 -14.79 -56.14 1.55
C LYS A 667 -13.72 -56.83 2.41
N GLU A 668 -12.45 -56.71 2.01
CA GLU A 668 -11.34 -57.39 2.68
C GLU A 668 -11.24 -57.03 4.17
N SER A 669 -11.10 -58.07 4.98
CA SER A 669 -11.08 -57.95 6.43
C SER A 669 -9.79 -57.30 6.93
N GLY A 670 -9.89 -56.36 7.87
CA GLY A 670 -8.74 -55.67 8.46
C GLY A 670 -8.20 -54.48 7.67
N GLN A 671 -8.84 -54.14 6.53
CA GLN A 671 -8.54 -52.92 5.77
C GLN A 671 -9.64 -51.86 5.97
N ILE A 672 -9.23 -50.60 5.83
CA ILE A 672 -10.13 -49.45 5.93
C ILE A 672 -10.41 -48.91 4.53
N TYR A 673 -11.67 -48.58 4.29
CA TYR A 673 -12.12 -47.99 3.06
C TYR A 673 -12.72 -46.61 3.30
N VAL A 674 -12.50 -45.69 2.36
CA VAL A 674 -13.08 -44.35 2.36
C VAL A 674 -14.18 -44.24 1.31
N SER A 675 -15.26 -43.54 1.65
CA SER A 675 -16.34 -43.18 0.74
C SER A 675 -16.50 -41.67 0.65
N THR A 676 -16.39 -41.15 -0.57
CA THR A 676 -16.56 -39.71 -0.89
C THR A 676 -18.00 -39.35 -1.30
N ASN A 677 -18.86 -40.36 -1.52
CA ASN A 677 -20.22 -40.24 -2.03
C ASN A 677 -21.27 -40.86 -1.09
N ASN A 678 -21.16 -40.56 0.20
CA ASN A 678 -22.11 -40.97 1.24
C ASN A 678 -22.35 -42.48 1.34
N GLY A 679 -21.29 -43.28 1.21
CA GLY A 679 -21.36 -44.74 1.34
C GLY A 679 -21.85 -45.48 0.09
N ALA A 680 -22.04 -44.78 -1.04
CA ALA A 680 -22.44 -45.45 -2.29
C ALA A 680 -21.28 -46.25 -2.93
N SER A 681 -20.05 -45.77 -2.81
CA SER A 681 -18.85 -46.49 -3.22
C SER A 681 -17.71 -46.30 -2.23
N TYR A 682 -16.88 -47.32 -2.10
CA TYR A 682 -15.77 -47.37 -1.17
C TYR A 682 -14.47 -47.65 -1.93
N VAL A 683 -13.39 -46.93 -1.60
CA VAL A 683 -12.03 -47.15 -2.13
C VAL A 683 -11.10 -47.45 -0.96
N GLU A 684 -10.10 -48.29 -1.15
CA GLU A 684 -9.11 -48.60 -0.11
C GLU A 684 -8.42 -47.31 0.34
N LEU A 685 -8.32 -47.11 1.65
CA LEU A 685 -7.79 -45.88 2.20
C LEU A 685 -6.32 -45.66 1.82
N HIS A 686 -5.49 -46.71 1.76
CA HIS A 686 -4.09 -46.57 1.31
C HIS A 686 -3.99 -46.19 -0.17
N THR A 687 -4.84 -46.74 -1.02
CA THR A 687 -4.88 -46.40 -2.46
C THR A 687 -5.39 -44.97 -2.66
N PHE A 688 -6.33 -44.54 -1.83
CA PHE A 688 -6.85 -43.17 -1.82
C PHE A 688 -5.82 -42.16 -1.27
N ALA A 689 -5.12 -42.51 -0.19
CA ALA A 689 -4.18 -41.62 0.50
C ALA A 689 -2.83 -41.48 -0.21
N ASN A 690 -2.44 -42.44 -1.05
CA ASN A 690 -1.22 -42.38 -1.86
C ASN A 690 -1.43 -41.68 -3.22
N ARG A 691 -2.52 -40.90 -3.37
CA ARG A 691 -2.71 -40.00 -4.50
C ARG A 691 -1.72 -38.82 -4.41
N ASP A 692 -1.77 -37.94 -5.41
CA ASP A 692 -1.00 -36.70 -5.38
C ASP A 692 -1.29 -35.92 -4.09
N LYS A 693 -0.27 -35.30 -3.49
CA LYS A 693 -0.42 -34.51 -2.26
C LYS A 693 -1.31 -33.28 -2.48
N GLU A 694 -1.46 -32.86 -3.72
CA GLU A 694 -2.35 -31.76 -4.12
C GLU A 694 -3.76 -32.23 -4.50
N ASP A 695 -4.07 -33.52 -4.38
CA ASP A 695 -5.41 -34.06 -4.67
C ASP A 695 -6.45 -33.45 -3.72
N GLU A 696 -7.45 -32.77 -4.30
CA GLU A 696 -8.46 -32.03 -3.52
C GLU A 696 -9.33 -32.94 -2.64
N GLU A 697 -9.56 -34.20 -3.05
CA GLU A 697 -10.31 -35.17 -2.24
C GLU A 697 -9.45 -35.67 -1.06
N TYR A 698 -8.17 -35.97 -1.28
CA TYR A 698 -7.25 -36.32 -0.21
C TYR A 698 -7.13 -35.18 0.82
N LEU A 699 -6.91 -33.94 0.36
CA LEU A 699 -6.85 -32.77 1.22
C LEU A 699 -8.16 -32.55 1.99
N PHE A 700 -9.31 -32.83 1.37
CA PHE A 700 -10.59 -32.77 2.07
C PHE A 700 -10.66 -33.75 3.23
N LEU A 701 -10.23 -35.01 3.04
CA LEU A 701 -10.19 -36.01 4.10
C LEU A 701 -9.26 -35.58 5.24
N GLU A 702 -8.07 -35.10 4.91
CA GLU A 702 -7.08 -34.66 5.88
C GLU A 702 -7.60 -33.52 6.77
N HIS A 703 -8.16 -32.46 6.17
CA HIS A 703 -8.66 -31.31 6.91
C HIS A 703 -9.98 -31.61 7.62
N GLN A 704 -10.77 -32.60 7.17
CA GLN A 704 -11.92 -33.10 7.91
C GLN A 704 -11.51 -33.74 9.23
N LEU A 705 -10.49 -34.61 9.20
CA LEU A 705 -9.95 -35.24 10.41
C LEU A 705 -9.34 -34.20 11.35
N GLU A 706 -8.70 -33.17 10.78
CA GLU A 706 -8.23 -32.03 11.56
C GLU A 706 -9.39 -31.32 12.27
N LEU A 707 -10.44 -30.95 11.56
CA LEU A 707 -11.62 -30.29 12.15
C LEU A 707 -12.26 -31.16 13.26
N PHE A 708 -12.37 -32.48 13.07
CA PHE A 708 -12.79 -33.38 14.16
C PHE A 708 -11.90 -33.25 15.40
N GLY A 709 -10.59 -33.15 15.21
CA GLY A 709 -9.64 -32.93 16.28
C GLY A 709 -9.87 -31.61 17.03
N TYR A 710 -10.16 -30.54 16.29
CA TYR A 710 -10.43 -29.21 16.86
C TYR A 710 -11.82 -29.12 17.52
N LEU A 711 -12.82 -29.85 17.04
CA LEU A 711 -14.13 -29.96 17.70
C LEU A 711 -14.01 -30.68 19.04
N CYS A 712 -13.18 -31.72 19.11
CA CYS A 712 -12.91 -32.48 20.32
C CYS A 712 -11.90 -31.81 21.27
N HIS A 713 -11.24 -30.72 20.84
CA HIS A 713 -10.22 -30.04 21.62
C HIS A 713 -10.76 -29.49 22.95
N GLY A 714 -9.98 -29.61 24.03
CA GLY A 714 -10.42 -29.20 25.37
C GLY A 714 -11.46 -30.14 25.99
N GLN A 715 -11.49 -31.41 25.57
CA GLN A 715 -12.37 -32.46 26.09
C GLN A 715 -13.87 -32.18 25.90
N ASN A 716 -14.26 -31.70 24.71
CA ASN A 716 -15.66 -31.46 24.38
C ASN A 716 -16.43 -32.78 24.28
N SER A 717 -17.04 -33.21 25.39
CA SER A 717 -17.74 -34.50 25.49
C SER A 717 -18.90 -34.64 24.51
N HIS A 718 -19.57 -33.53 24.18
CA HIS A 718 -20.68 -33.53 23.24
C HIS A 718 -20.19 -33.91 21.83
N SER A 719 -19.18 -33.20 21.31
CA SER A 719 -18.61 -33.48 19.99
C SER A 719 -18.01 -34.87 19.89
N ILE A 720 -17.30 -35.31 20.93
CA ILE A 720 -16.72 -36.66 21.00
C ILE A 720 -17.83 -37.72 20.89
N GLN A 721 -18.91 -37.58 21.67
CA GLN A 721 -20.02 -38.53 21.68
C GLN A 721 -20.74 -38.56 20.33
N VAL A 722 -20.94 -37.40 19.70
CA VAL A 722 -21.60 -37.30 18.38
C VAL A 722 -20.77 -37.99 17.30
N ILE A 723 -19.47 -37.69 17.21
CA ILE A 723 -18.58 -38.22 16.16
C ILE A 723 -18.38 -39.74 16.29
N THR A 724 -18.11 -40.22 17.51
CA THR A 724 -17.71 -41.62 17.75
C THR A 724 -18.89 -42.56 17.96
N THR A 725 -19.94 -42.11 18.66
CA THR A 725 -21.00 -43.01 19.16
C THR A 725 -22.33 -42.80 18.44
N GLN A 726 -22.75 -41.56 18.24
CA GLN A 726 -24.08 -41.30 17.65
C GLN A 726 -24.10 -41.45 16.13
N LEU A 727 -23.10 -40.88 15.44
CA LEU A 727 -23.02 -40.89 13.98
C LEU A 727 -22.01 -41.89 13.43
N ASN A 728 -21.13 -42.44 14.28
CA ASN A 728 -20.14 -43.44 13.93
C ASN A 728 -19.27 -43.02 12.73
N TYR A 729 -18.90 -41.74 12.62
CA TYR A 729 -18.08 -41.23 11.52
C TYR A 729 -16.61 -41.68 11.62
N LEU A 730 -16.14 -41.91 12.85
CA LEU A 730 -14.82 -42.44 13.13
C LEU A 730 -14.88 -43.24 14.43
N THR A 731 -14.64 -44.54 14.34
CA THR A 731 -14.46 -45.39 15.52
C THR A 731 -13.00 -45.40 15.98
N TRP A 732 -12.77 -45.70 17.26
CA TRP A 732 -11.42 -45.84 17.80
C TRP A 732 -10.66 -47.03 17.21
N GLU A 733 -11.39 -48.08 16.83
CA GLU A 733 -10.82 -49.24 16.13
C GLU A 733 -10.30 -48.83 14.74
N GLU A 734 -11.10 -48.07 13.98
CA GLU A 734 -10.67 -47.51 12.68
C GLU A 734 -9.46 -46.58 12.84
N ALA A 735 -9.49 -45.66 13.81
CA ALA A 735 -8.38 -44.74 14.04
C ALA A 735 -7.07 -45.47 14.41
N PHE A 736 -7.14 -46.52 15.24
CA PHE A 736 -5.97 -47.31 15.63
C PHE A 736 -5.40 -48.15 14.48
N LEU A 737 -6.27 -48.74 13.66
CA LEU A 737 -5.86 -49.46 12.46
C LEU A 737 -5.21 -48.52 11.44
N CYS A 738 -5.77 -47.32 11.21
CA CYS A 738 -5.13 -46.29 10.39
C CYS A 738 -3.75 -45.86 10.94
N LEU A 739 -3.62 -45.69 12.26
CA LEU A 739 -2.34 -45.33 12.87
C LEU A 739 -1.28 -46.43 12.68
N SER A 740 -1.70 -47.69 12.72
CA SER A 740 -0.82 -48.87 12.64
C SER A 740 -0.45 -49.26 11.20
N ASP A 741 -1.20 -48.78 10.21
CA ASP A 741 -0.96 -49.07 8.79
C ASP A 741 0.26 -48.29 8.27
N SER A 742 1.31 -49.02 7.87
CA SER A 742 2.54 -48.45 7.31
C SER A 742 2.42 -48.02 5.86
N GLN A 743 1.32 -48.37 5.18
CA GLN A 743 1.05 -47.98 3.79
C GLN A 743 0.43 -46.58 3.67
N LEU A 744 0.00 -45.99 4.79
CA LEU A 744 -0.55 -44.63 4.82
C LEU A 744 0.55 -43.57 4.98
N PRO A 745 0.35 -42.38 4.38
CA PRO A 745 1.26 -41.25 4.58
C PRO A 745 1.39 -40.86 6.06
N ASP A 746 2.62 -40.53 6.49
CA ASP A 746 2.91 -40.14 7.87
C ASP A 746 2.08 -38.94 8.36
N GLN A 747 1.77 -38.00 7.46
CA GLN A 747 0.92 -36.84 7.76
C GLN A 747 -0.50 -37.27 8.17
N LEU A 748 -1.10 -38.19 7.43
CA LEU A 748 -2.44 -38.70 7.72
C LEU A 748 -2.45 -39.52 9.02
N ARG A 749 -1.43 -40.35 9.24
CA ARG A 749 -1.25 -41.12 10.48
C ARG A 749 -1.11 -40.21 11.70
N ALA A 750 -0.41 -39.08 11.57
CA ALA A 750 -0.30 -38.08 12.63
C ALA A 750 -1.67 -37.49 13.01
N LYS A 751 -2.57 -37.23 12.04
CA LYS A 751 -3.93 -36.74 12.33
C LYS A 751 -4.76 -37.76 13.13
N TYR A 752 -4.67 -39.05 12.80
CA TYR A 752 -5.31 -40.11 13.58
C TYR A 752 -4.70 -40.24 14.99
N CYS A 753 -3.38 -40.10 15.12
CA CYS A 753 -2.69 -40.07 16.41
C CYS A 753 -3.22 -38.91 17.29
N ASP A 754 -3.30 -37.71 16.73
CA ASP A 754 -3.81 -36.52 17.41
C ASP A 754 -5.25 -36.71 17.91
N LEU A 755 -6.12 -37.33 17.10
CA LEU A 755 -7.50 -37.64 17.47
C LEU A 755 -7.58 -38.59 18.67
N ILE A 756 -6.72 -39.62 18.70
CA ILE A 756 -6.62 -40.58 19.82
C ILE A 756 -6.10 -39.88 21.08
N ILE A 757 -5.06 -39.05 20.97
CA ILE A 757 -4.49 -38.31 22.10
C ILE A 757 -5.53 -37.38 22.73
N ARG A 758 -6.26 -36.62 21.91
CA ARG A 758 -7.28 -35.67 22.38
C ARG A 758 -8.46 -36.35 23.08
N HIS A 759 -8.66 -37.65 22.88
CA HIS A 759 -9.66 -38.46 23.58
C HIS A 759 -9.14 -39.10 24.88
N ASN A 760 -7.91 -39.63 24.89
CA ASN A 760 -7.35 -40.34 26.05
C ASN A 760 -7.18 -39.48 27.31
N GLY A 761 -7.36 -38.17 27.22
CA GLY A 761 -7.56 -37.31 28.40
C GLY A 761 -8.85 -37.57 29.20
N GLN A 762 -9.73 -38.48 28.76
CA GLN A 762 -10.94 -38.90 29.47
C GLN A 762 -10.70 -39.83 30.66
N GLN A 763 -9.49 -40.35 30.86
CA GLN A 763 -9.12 -40.92 32.15
C GLN A 763 -8.35 -39.85 32.94
N PRO A 764 -8.68 -39.60 34.23
CA PRO A 764 -7.79 -38.84 35.08
C PRO A 764 -6.49 -39.65 35.15
N VAL A 765 -5.47 -39.23 34.39
CA VAL A 765 -4.11 -39.55 34.75
C VAL A 765 -3.92 -38.79 36.05
N ALA A 766 -4.18 -39.47 37.17
CA ALA A 766 -3.78 -38.97 38.47
C ALA A 766 -2.33 -38.51 38.32
N ASP A 767 -2.03 -37.26 38.67
CA ASP A 767 -0.67 -36.78 38.80
C ASP A 767 0.10 -37.82 39.62
N VAL A 768 0.89 -38.66 38.94
CA VAL A 768 1.76 -39.59 39.62
C VAL A 768 2.85 -38.71 40.21
N PRO A 769 2.96 -38.58 41.54
CA PRO A 769 4.02 -37.78 42.12
C PRO A 769 5.34 -38.39 41.67
N VAL A 770 6.19 -37.54 41.09
CA VAL A 770 7.57 -37.89 40.74
C VAL A 770 8.26 -38.31 42.03
N LEU A 771 8.47 -39.61 42.21
CA LEU A 771 9.30 -40.14 43.29
C LEU A 771 10.72 -39.61 43.08
N SER A 772 11.21 -38.90 44.10
CA SER A 772 12.60 -38.49 44.21
C SER A 772 13.52 -39.71 44.19
N PRO A 773 14.75 -39.60 43.63
CA PRO A 773 15.64 -40.73 43.40
C PRO A 773 16.40 -41.15 44.67
N ASP A 774 15.68 -41.48 45.75
CA ASP A 774 16.22 -42.09 46.98
C ASP A 774 15.15 -42.92 47.71
N GLN A 775 14.53 -43.88 47.00
CA GLN A 775 13.84 -45.04 47.60
C GLN A 775 14.11 -46.32 46.81
#